data_AF-A0A921H1R0-F1
#
_entry.id   AF-A0A921H1R0-F1
#
_cell.length_a   1.000
_cell.length_b   1.000
_cell.length_c   1.000
_cell.angle_alpha   90.00
_cell.angle_beta   90.00
_cell.angle_gamma   90.00
#
_symmetry.space_group_name_H-M   'P 1'
#
loop_
_entity.id
_entity.type
_entity.pdbx_description
1 polymer ?
#
loop_
_entity_poly.entity_id
_entity_poly.type
_entity_poly.pdbx_seq_one_letter_code
_entity_poly.pdbx_strand_id
1 'polypeptide(L)'
;KFFLENITLTRKEASKQLDITTRTFRDHLIPGQQEEWSFVVKTEQGKAVIAEMMAGMYDASLDKIRPHYWNFNPVYSTYSITPRWRYNAYPQNGYLSERIKWTNVPEFKYDVLNLYGLNQFGFSNRAQIMARGYEGGVPGALTEEAQTEDADIAFAGKVAGVSSLSNSDTKFYTRGLSSFKESRDEAPAADELASPEIRQNFQETAFFFPQLLTDSTGNVVIKFTVPESTTTWKFMALAHTPTMQFGQIEKSVVTNKEFMVSTNLPRFVRTGDKVVLQATISNLTSEVQQGEAYLELFNPSTEVVINKQQVTFNTKPQENQTVSFEFTAPQNMDLLGCRIVASSSKFSDGEQHVLPVVPDATLVTQALPIFTNQQGQQTFKLNAPKGITPYRLTLELTANPIWYAVLALPTINTPQTDNVTEITASYYVSTLATAIANANPQITNTIRQWMQKPDAALTSPLEKNQELKSILLQLSPWVTEAQNETQQMRSLGELLDVNRQNYISQQAINKLAELQNEDGGWSWFKGFTSSTFMTENVLEAMARLVSLNVTSHPEQVKKMQIKALQFLDKQIQESYKYVKTAGYSQILYLYTRSAYRDIPLTNALEAHKYYLGQLKASWTKLSLYEKALTAIAMERYGKTDIAKQIIRSLKEYSTTTPEMGMYWANNRSSLFTNSAIQTHVAIMSAFREIEGNSTDTELMKQWLLRQKQTQSWGSTPTTVDAIYALLLTGNNQLASPEDLSVKLGNKNLNVSPEETTLGYIKQTFTGKEITSKMMNVTLSKKQQQASWGGLYLQYFEKLDKITSHSSDISVKKDLFIQKESNNGNTLTPLAGQNLQVGDRICIRITVTNNQDMQFVHLKDLRAGCFEPTEQLSGKRWQDNISYYQETTDVATNFFFDFLPKGTHVFEYTVWIAQSGTYQDGIATLQCVYAPQYSANSDAGSVTVQ
;
A
#
# COMPACT_ATOMS: atom_id res chain seq x y z
N LYS A 1 3.70 48.53 24.07
CA LYS A 1 2.59 47.59 24.35
C LYS A 1 1.39 48.06 23.53
N PHE A 2 1.01 47.34 22.48
CA PHE A 2 -0.22 47.66 21.75
C PHE A 2 -1.40 47.07 22.53
N PHE A 3 -2.42 47.89 22.78
CA PHE A 3 -3.71 47.44 23.27
C PHE A 3 -4.45 46.78 22.11
N LEU A 4 -4.85 45.51 22.29
CA LEU A 4 -5.71 44.80 21.36
C LEU A 4 -7.07 44.66 22.02
N GLU A 5 -8.08 45.33 21.47
CA GLU A 5 -9.47 45.16 21.85
C GLU A 5 -10.20 44.50 20.67
N ASN A 6 -10.69 43.28 20.89
CA ASN A 6 -11.48 42.55 19.91
C ASN A 6 -12.95 42.64 20.31
N ILE A 7 -13.78 43.24 19.46
CA ILE A 7 -15.23 43.30 19.67
C ILE A 7 -15.89 42.36 18.66
N THR A 8 -16.52 41.30 19.16
CA THR A 8 -17.27 40.34 18.35
C THR A 8 -18.72 40.80 18.25
N LEU A 9 -19.19 41.07 17.02
CA LEU A 9 -20.60 41.38 16.74
C LEU A 9 -21.31 40.11 16.26
N THR A 10 -22.24 39.60 17.06
CA THR A 10 -23.02 38.40 16.73
C THR A 10 -24.44 38.82 16.35
N ARG A 11 -24.94 38.37 15.19
CA ARG A 11 -26.36 38.53 14.86
C ARG A 11 -27.20 37.70 15.83
N LYS A 12 -28.19 38.34 16.46
CA LYS A 12 -29.13 37.63 17.34
C LYS A 12 -30.05 36.78 16.48
N GLU A 13 -29.81 35.48 16.44
CA GLU A 13 -30.68 34.50 15.78
C GLU A 13 -31.43 33.66 16.83
N ALA A 14 -32.55 33.06 16.42
CA ALA A 14 -33.25 32.13 17.29
C ALA A 14 -32.37 30.90 17.51
N SER A 15 -32.25 30.48 18.76
CA SER A 15 -31.45 29.31 19.12
C SER A 15 -31.91 28.07 18.35
N LYS A 16 -30.92 27.36 17.81
CA LYS A 16 -31.10 26.07 17.14
C LYS A 16 -30.84 24.90 18.08
N GLN A 17 -30.67 25.15 19.38
CA GLN A 17 -30.41 24.11 20.36
C GLN A 17 -31.67 23.32 20.69
N LEU A 18 -31.54 22.00 20.72
CA LEU A 18 -32.47 21.07 21.35
C LEU A 18 -31.84 20.52 22.64
N ASP A 19 -32.68 20.36 23.65
CA ASP A 19 -32.35 19.72 24.90
C ASP A 19 -32.93 18.31 24.92
N ILE A 20 -32.05 17.31 25.04
CA ILE A 20 -32.44 15.91 25.22
C ILE A 20 -32.33 15.59 26.71
N THR A 21 -33.47 15.36 27.36
CA THR A 21 -33.54 15.12 28.80
C THR A 21 -33.96 13.69 29.10
N THR A 22 -33.30 13.04 30.06
CA THR A 22 -33.63 11.69 30.50
C THR A 22 -34.90 11.70 31.34
N ARG A 23 -35.86 10.84 31.02
CA ARG A 23 -37.06 10.60 31.81
C ARG A 23 -36.94 9.31 32.62
N THR A 24 -36.52 8.23 31.96
CA THR A 24 -36.02 7.01 32.61
C THR A 24 -34.63 6.71 32.07
N PHE A 25 -33.65 6.63 32.96
CA PHE A 25 -32.27 6.30 32.64
C PHE A 25 -31.61 5.66 33.85
N ARG A 26 -31.31 4.37 33.75
CA ARG A 26 -30.54 3.63 34.75
C ARG A 26 -29.11 3.52 34.26
N ASP A 27 -28.17 4.03 35.04
CA ASP A 27 -26.74 4.02 34.72
C ASP A 27 -25.99 2.81 35.31
N HIS A 28 -26.67 1.98 36.09
CA HIS A 28 -26.18 0.70 36.60
C HIS A 28 -27.14 -0.41 36.16
N LEU A 29 -26.64 -1.36 35.39
CA LEU A 29 -27.42 -2.42 34.74
C LEU A 29 -26.89 -3.81 35.10
N ILE A 30 -27.75 -4.81 35.02
CA ILE A 30 -27.38 -6.23 35.17
C ILE A 30 -27.16 -6.83 33.77
N PRO A 31 -26.10 -7.63 33.55
CA PRO A 31 -25.92 -8.42 32.33
C PRO A 31 -27.20 -9.13 31.87
N GLY A 32 -27.53 -9.07 30.57
CA GLY A 32 -28.64 -9.82 29.98
C GLY A 32 -30.05 -9.28 30.30
N GLN A 33 -30.19 -8.27 31.17
CA GLN A 33 -31.50 -7.73 31.53
C GLN A 33 -32.16 -7.02 30.32
N GLN A 34 -33.49 -7.05 30.28
CA GLN A 34 -34.27 -6.20 29.37
C GLN A 34 -34.33 -4.79 29.95
N GLU A 35 -33.93 -3.79 29.16
CA GLU A 35 -33.81 -2.41 29.60
C GLU A 35 -34.69 -1.48 28.75
N GLU A 36 -35.28 -0.48 29.40
CA GLU A 36 -36.10 0.55 28.76
C GLU A 36 -35.73 1.94 29.27
N TRP A 37 -35.22 2.77 28.36
CA TRP A 37 -34.95 4.18 28.61
C TRP A 37 -35.92 5.06 27.84
N SER A 38 -36.24 6.20 28.41
CA SER A 38 -37.10 7.19 27.78
C SER A 38 -36.48 8.57 27.91
N PHE A 39 -36.54 9.32 26.82
CA PHE A 39 -35.99 10.67 26.71
C PHE A 39 -37.07 11.62 26.24
N VAL A 40 -36.93 12.89 26.58
CA VAL A 40 -37.80 13.97 26.12
C VAL A 40 -36.94 15.02 25.42
N VAL A 41 -37.27 15.31 24.17
CA VAL A 41 -36.61 16.32 23.34
C VAL A 41 -37.44 17.60 23.32
N LYS A 42 -36.81 18.70 23.74
CA LYS A 42 -37.43 20.02 23.78
C LYS A 42 -36.54 21.06 23.12
N THR A 43 -37.13 22.16 22.69
CA THR A 43 -36.40 23.39 22.40
C THR A 43 -35.86 24.01 23.69
N GLU A 44 -34.89 24.93 23.57
CA GLU A 44 -34.40 25.75 24.69
C GLU A 44 -35.52 26.51 25.42
N GLN A 45 -36.62 26.85 24.72
CA GLN A 45 -37.80 27.47 25.34
C GLN A 45 -38.73 26.47 26.07
N GLY A 46 -38.32 25.20 26.20
CA GLY A 46 -39.06 24.14 26.89
C GLY A 46 -40.23 23.53 26.09
N LYS A 47 -40.42 23.91 24.82
CA LYS A 47 -41.48 23.36 23.97
C LYS A 47 -41.08 22.00 23.42
N ALA A 48 -41.95 21.00 23.56
CA ALA A 48 -41.82 19.68 22.93
C ALA A 48 -41.76 19.78 21.41
N VAL A 49 -40.95 18.92 20.79
CA VAL A 49 -40.76 18.88 19.34
C VAL A 49 -40.84 17.45 18.82
N ILE A 50 -41.36 17.32 17.60
CA ILE A 50 -41.19 16.10 16.78
C ILE A 50 -39.81 16.22 16.15
N ALA A 51 -38.87 15.41 16.63
CA ALA A 51 -37.48 15.37 16.21
C ALA A 51 -37.13 13.93 15.81
N GLU A 52 -36.31 13.81 14.78
CA GLU A 52 -35.62 12.56 14.48
C GLU A 52 -34.41 12.45 15.42
N MET A 53 -34.20 11.27 15.99
CA MET A 53 -33.13 10.98 16.93
C MET A 53 -32.36 9.71 16.53
N MET A 54 -31.05 9.83 16.45
CA MET A 54 -30.11 8.73 16.36
C MET A 54 -29.58 8.40 17.77
N ALA A 55 -29.48 7.13 18.11
CA ALA A 55 -28.95 6.68 19.40
C ALA A 55 -28.01 5.47 19.22
N GLY A 56 -26.93 5.41 19.98
CA GLY A 56 -26.00 4.30 19.96
C GLY A 56 -25.38 4.07 21.33
N MET A 57 -25.04 2.82 21.62
CA MET A 57 -24.32 2.45 22.84
C MET A 57 -23.28 1.38 22.53
N TYR A 58 -22.04 1.64 22.91
CA TYR A 58 -20.91 0.75 22.68
C TYR A 58 -19.97 0.71 23.88
N ASP A 59 -19.12 -0.31 23.96
CA ASP A 59 -18.16 -0.50 25.04
C ASP A 59 -17.13 0.64 25.04
N ALA A 60 -17.01 1.35 26.16
CA ALA A 60 -16.16 2.52 26.29
C ALA A 60 -14.65 2.18 26.19
N SER A 61 -14.27 0.91 26.33
CA SER A 61 -12.89 0.47 26.10
C SER A 61 -12.44 0.70 24.65
N LEU A 62 -13.35 0.71 23.67
CA LEU A 62 -13.02 1.01 22.27
C LEU A 62 -12.47 2.43 22.08
N ASP A 63 -12.82 3.38 22.96
CA ASP A 63 -12.26 4.73 22.94
C ASP A 63 -10.76 4.77 23.28
N LYS A 64 -10.21 3.70 23.89
CA LYS A 64 -8.76 3.54 24.09
C LYS A 64 -8.02 3.24 22.80
N ILE A 65 -8.70 2.63 21.82
CA ILE A 65 -8.15 2.38 20.48
C ILE A 65 -8.29 3.66 19.65
N ARG A 66 -9.51 4.20 19.56
CA ARG A 66 -9.80 5.45 18.86
C ARG A 66 -11.02 6.12 19.47
N PRO A 67 -10.88 7.31 20.07
CA PRO A 67 -12.02 8.04 20.62
C PRO A 67 -13.07 8.32 19.54
N HIS A 68 -14.32 7.95 19.81
CA HIS A 68 -15.43 8.19 18.91
C HIS A 68 -16.39 9.25 19.46
N TYR A 69 -16.78 10.19 18.61
CA TYR A 69 -17.71 11.28 18.92
C TYR A 69 -18.46 11.69 17.65
N TRP A 70 -19.71 12.14 17.81
CA TRP A 70 -20.51 12.63 16.68
C TRP A 70 -20.32 14.13 16.52
N ASN A 71 -19.58 14.54 15.50
CA ASN A 71 -19.47 15.96 15.15
C ASN A 71 -20.62 16.36 14.21
N PHE A 72 -21.66 16.97 14.77
CA PHE A 72 -22.80 17.46 13.99
C PHE A 72 -23.12 18.90 14.38
N ASN A 73 -22.92 19.80 13.44
CA ASN A 73 -23.33 21.19 13.56
C ASN A 73 -23.94 21.65 12.23
N PRO A 74 -25.26 21.53 12.06
CA PRO A 74 -25.94 21.95 10.84
C PRO A 74 -26.05 23.49 10.75
N VAL A 75 -25.63 24.23 11.78
CA VAL A 75 -25.63 25.70 11.78
C VAL A 75 -24.34 26.20 11.14
N TYR A 76 -24.42 26.53 9.86
CA TYR A 76 -23.32 27.13 9.11
C TYR A 76 -23.08 28.55 9.60
N SER A 77 -22.00 28.79 10.35
CA SER A 77 -21.58 30.14 10.76
C SER A 77 -20.53 30.67 9.79
N THR A 78 -20.89 31.67 9.00
CA THR A 78 -19.90 32.46 8.25
C THR A 78 -19.19 33.39 9.21
N TYR A 79 -17.99 33.00 9.66
CA TYR A 79 -17.10 33.94 10.32
C TYR A 79 -16.64 34.96 9.29
N SER A 80 -17.19 36.18 9.34
CA SER A 80 -16.54 37.31 8.70
C SER A 80 -15.19 37.47 9.38
N ILE A 81 -14.11 37.08 8.69
CA ILE A 81 -12.76 37.15 9.22
C ILE A 81 -12.46 38.64 9.41
N THR A 82 -12.49 39.13 10.65
CA THR A 82 -11.93 40.44 10.97
C THR A 82 -10.49 40.47 10.47
N PRO A 83 -10.05 41.49 9.71
CA PRO A 83 -8.66 41.58 9.29
C PRO A 83 -7.75 41.55 10.52
N ARG A 84 -7.01 40.44 10.69
CA ARG A 84 -6.05 40.26 11.78
C ARG A 84 -4.69 40.68 11.27
N TRP A 85 -4.17 41.78 11.79
CA TRP A 85 -2.78 42.17 11.60
C TRP A 85 -1.91 41.29 12.51
N ARG A 86 -1.47 40.13 12.01
CA ARG A 86 -0.44 39.32 12.65
C ARG A 86 0.90 39.63 12.01
N TYR A 87 1.83 40.18 12.79
CA TYR A 87 3.22 40.30 12.37
C TYR A 87 3.92 38.96 12.61
N ASN A 88 3.72 37.99 11.72
CA ASN A 88 4.51 36.75 11.68
C ASN A 88 4.82 36.40 10.22
N ALA A 89 6.06 35.96 9.97
CA ALA A 89 6.78 35.98 8.70
C ALA A 89 6.30 35.01 7.58
N TYR A 90 5.03 34.59 7.57
CA TYR A 90 4.51 33.71 6.52
C TYR A 90 3.04 34.04 6.19
N PRO A 91 2.69 34.42 4.94
CA PRO A 91 1.29 34.61 4.57
C PRO A 91 0.60 33.25 4.40
N GLN A 92 -0.38 33.00 5.26
CA GLN A 92 -1.44 32.00 5.03
C GLN A 92 -2.29 32.53 3.87
N ASN A 93 -2.23 31.88 2.71
CA ASN A 93 -3.06 32.21 1.56
C ASN A 93 -4.47 31.63 1.74
N GLY A 94 -5.49 32.49 1.74
CA GLY A 94 -6.88 32.11 1.50
C GLY A 94 -7.32 32.66 0.15
N TYR A 95 -7.90 31.82 -0.70
CA TYR A 95 -8.47 32.26 -1.98
C TYR A 95 -9.94 32.62 -1.81
N LEU A 96 -10.33 33.81 -2.28
CA LEU A 96 -11.72 34.26 -2.35
C LEU A 96 -11.94 34.83 -3.75
N SER A 97 -12.78 34.18 -4.56
CA SER A 97 -13.08 34.58 -5.94
C SER A 97 -14.34 35.45 -5.96
N GLU A 98 -14.17 36.78 -6.09
CA GLU A 98 -15.24 37.72 -6.42
C GLU A 98 -14.71 38.81 -7.37
N ARG A 99 -15.57 39.44 -8.18
CA ARG A 99 -15.18 40.58 -9.03
C ARG A 99 -14.92 41.84 -8.17
N ILE A 100 -13.65 42.15 -7.92
CA ILE A 100 -13.21 43.34 -7.17
C ILE A 100 -13.14 44.55 -8.10
N LYS A 101 -13.77 45.68 -7.73
CA LYS A 101 -13.54 46.99 -8.39
C LYS A 101 -12.39 47.71 -7.71
N TRP A 102 -11.40 48.11 -8.50
CA TRP A 102 -10.24 48.89 -8.04
C TRP A 102 -10.53 50.40 -8.14
N THR A 103 -10.13 51.16 -7.11
CA THR A 103 -10.09 52.64 -7.16
C THR A 103 -8.65 53.10 -7.03
N ASN A 104 -8.23 54.03 -7.89
CA ASN A 104 -6.93 54.67 -7.78
C ASN A 104 -6.94 55.69 -6.63
N VAL A 105 -6.12 55.43 -5.62
CA VAL A 105 -5.82 56.38 -4.54
C VAL A 105 -4.35 56.81 -4.61
N PRO A 106 -4.02 58.07 -4.24
CA PRO A 106 -2.64 58.55 -4.18
C PRO A 106 -1.78 57.69 -3.26
N GLU A 107 -0.53 57.43 -3.66
CA GLU A 107 0.42 56.60 -2.91
C GLU A 107 0.81 57.29 -1.58
N PHE A 108 0.62 56.60 -0.46
CA PHE A 108 1.13 57.07 0.83
C PHE A 108 2.64 56.85 0.89
N LYS A 109 3.40 57.93 1.04
CA LYS A 109 4.84 57.90 1.33
C LYS A 109 5.06 58.13 2.81
N TYR A 110 5.70 57.17 3.47
CA TYR A 110 6.16 57.33 4.85
C TYR A 110 7.63 57.80 4.86
N ASP A 111 8.00 58.58 5.87
CA ASP A 111 9.41 58.86 6.17
C ASP A 111 10.10 57.56 6.58
N VAL A 112 11.24 57.25 5.95
CA VAL A 112 11.99 56.01 6.19
C VAL A 112 13.37 56.37 6.75
N LEU A 113 13.83 55.62 7.75
CA LEU A 113 15.19 55.75 8.26
C LEU A 113 16.19 55.36 7.16
N ASN A 114 17.17 56.23 6.87
CA ASN A 114 18.27 55.93 5.95
C ASN A 114 19.22 54.92 6.59
N LEU A 115 19.20 53.67 6.12
CA LEU A 115 19.99 52.57 6.67
C LEU A 115 21.38 52.40 6.04
N TYR A 116 21.93 53.44 5.39
CA TYR A 116 23.33 53.51 4.91
C TYR A 116 23.85 52.23 4.22
N GLY A 117 23.02 51.61 3.36
CA GLY A 117 23.42 50.46 2.54
C GLY A 117 23.19 49.06 3.16
N LEU A 118 22.58 48.95 4.34
CA LEU A 118 22.24 47.65 4.95
C LEU A 118 20.86 47.12 4.51
N ASN A 119 20.61 47.03 3.21
CA ASN A 119 19.36 46.46 2.67
C ASN A 119 19.60 45.12 1.94
N GLN A 120 19.68 44.02 2.70
CA GLN A 120 19.80 42.65 2.15
C GLN A 120 18.47 41.91 2.01
N PHE A 121 17.34 42.54 2.35
CA PHE A 121 16.01 41.98 2.17
C PHE A 121 15.18 43.00 1.40
N GLY A 122 15.01 42.76 0.09
CA GLY A 122 14.25 43.62 -0.82
C GLY A 122 12.80 43.79 -0.39
N PHE A 123 12.54 44.71 0.54
CA PHE A 123 11.24 45.30 0.74
C PHE A 123 10.95 46.19 -0.46
N SER A 124 10.25 45.65 -1.45
CA SER A 124 9.67 46.48 -2.51
C SER A 124 8.67 47.44 -1.88
N ASN A 125 8.92 48.74 -2.04
CA ASN A 125 8.16 49.89 -1.52
C ASN A 125 6.78 50.05 -2.20
N ARG A 126 5.99 48.98 -2.36
CA ARG A 126 4.67 49.05 -2.99
C ARG A 126 3.63 48.31 -2.18
N ALA A 127 3.23 48.89 -1.05
CA ALA A 127 1.99 48.50 -0.40
C ALA A 127 0.82 49.22 -1.11
N GLN A 128 0.18 48.55 -2.07
CA GLN A 128 -1.11 48.99 -2.61
C GLN A 128 -2.19 48.69 -1.55
N ILE A 129 -2.91 49.72 -1.09
CA ILE A 129 -4.03 49.54 -0.15
C ILE A 129 -5.34 49.39 -0.94
N MET A 130 -6.13 48.37 -0.59
CA MET A 130 -7.51 48.14 -1.04
C MET A 130 -8.48 48.64 0.03
N ALA A 131 -9.41 49.53 -0.32
CA ALA A 131 -10.53 49.91 0.55
C ALA A 131 -11.80 49.15 0.10
N ARG A 132 -12.43 48.38 1.00
CA ARG A 132 -13.74 47.75 0.78
C ARG A 132 -14.79 48.41 1.68
N GLY A 133 -15.85 48.95 1.07
CA GLY A 133 -17.09 49.32 1.74
C GLY A 133 -18.17 48.29 1.41
N TYR A 134 -18.98 47.90 2.41
CA TYR A 134 -20.10 46.97 2.26
C TYR A 134 -21.39 47.79 2.10
N GLU A 135 -22.03 47.73 0.93
CA GLU A 135 -23.39 48.22 0.76
C GLU A 135 -24.26 47.07 0.23
N GLY A 136 -25.22 46.66 1.04
CA GLY A 136 -26.09 45.53 0.78
C GLY A 136 -27.17 45.89 -0.24
N GLY A 137 -27.26 45.09 -1.30
CA GLY A 137 -28.34 45.14 -2.28
C GLY A 137 -28.82 43.72 -2.60
N VAL A 138 -30.11 43.49 -2.40
CA VAL A 138 -30.84 42.22 -2.54
C VAL A 138 -30.70 41.62 -3.96
N PRO A 139 -30.51 40.30 -4.14
CA PRO A 139 -30.57 39.68 -5.46
C PRO A 139 -32.03 39.54 -5.93
N GLY A 140 -32.41 40.35 -6.92
CA GLY A 140 -33.57 40.12 -7.76
C GLY A 140 -33.25 39.16 -8.91
N ALA A 141 -34.26 38.39 -9.28
CA ALA A 141 -34.24 37.18 -10.11
C ALA A 141 -33.87 37.35 -11.60
N LEU A 142 -33.87 36.17 -12.27
CA LEU A 142 -33.92 35.85 -13.70
C LEU A 142 -32.54 35.52 -14.31
N THR A 143 -32.30 34.39 -14.99
CA THR A 143 -33.15 33.30 -15.49
C THR A 143 -32.27 32.11 -15.87
N GLU A 144 -32.90 30.93 -15.89
CA GLU A 144 -32.41 29.64 -16.37
C GLU A 144 -31.85 29.67 -17.79
N GLU A 145 -30.86 28.81 -18.08
CA GLU A 145 -31.04 27.61 -18.91
C GLU A 145 -29.68 26.92 -19.15
N ALA A 146 -29.59 25.64 -18.76
CA ALA A 146 -29.04 24.53 -19.56
C ALA A 146 -28.59 23.38 -18.65
N GLN A 147 -29.54 22.45 -18.46
CA GLN A 147 -29.37 21.00 -18.55
C GLN A 147 -28.33 20.28 -17.68
N THR A 148 -28.93 19.56 -16.73
CA THR A 148 -28.50 18.31 -16.11
C THR A 148 -27.81 17.33 -17.06
N GLU A 149 -26.65 16.82 -16.64
CA GLU A 149 -26.27 15.42 -16.80
C GLU A 149 -25.57 14.95 -15.52
N ASP A 150 -25.95 13.74 -15.10
CA ASP A 150 -25.61 13.09 -13.84
C ASP A 150 -24.09 13.00 -13.58
N ALA A 151 -23.69 13.30 -12.35
CA ALA A 151 -22.43 12.85 -11.79
C ALA A 151 -22.63 12.49 -10.31
N ASP A 152 -22.98 11.23 -10.08
CA ASP A 152 -22.86 10.56 -8.79
C ASP A 152 -21.43 10.73 -8.26
N ILE A 153 -21.26 11.57 -7.23
CA ILE A 153 -20.02 11.64 -6.46
C ILE A 153 -20.05 10.49 -5.45
N ALA A 154 -19.39 9.40 -5.84
CA ALA A 154 -19.08 8.27 -4.98
C ALA A 154 -18.12 8.68 -3.85
N PHE A 155 -18.61 8.65 -2.61
CA PHE A 155 -17.79 8.60 -1.39
C PHE A 155 -18.19 7.35 -0.60
N ALA A 156 -17.37 6.30 -0.66
CA ALA A 156 -17.09 5.35 0.42
C ALA A 156 -16.24 4.18 -0.11
N GLY A 157 -15.03 4.05 0.42
CA GLY A 157 -14.18 2.89 0.18
C GLY A 157 -14.86 1.60 0.65
N LYS A 158 -15.00 0.65 -0.27
CA LYS A 158 -15.40 -0.72 0.03
C LYS A 158 -14.27 -1.42 0.79
N VAL A 159 -14.55 -1.85 2.01
CA VAL A 159 -13.81 -2.94 2.67
C VAL A 159 -14.21 -4.23 1.97
N ALA A 160 -13.24 -4.95 1.40
CA ALA A 160 -13.46 -6.24 0.77
C ALA A 160 -13.77 -7.29 1.86
N GLY A 161 -14.94 -7.93 1.80
CA GLY A 161 -15.31 -9.01 2.72
C GLY A 161 -16.81 -9.26 2.93
N VAL A 162 -17.70 -8.35 2.53
CA VAL A 162 -19.16 -8.56 2.67
C VAL A 162 -19.76 -8.84 1.30
N SER A 163 -20.24 -10.07 1.11
CA SER A 163 -21.05 -10.47 -0.04
C SER A 163 -22.28 -9.58 -0.13
N SER A 164 -22.41 -8.88 -1.26
CA SER A 164 -23.54 -8.02 -1.58
C SER A 164 -24.80 -8.85 -1.79
N LEU A 165 -25.68 -8.89 -0.79
CA LEU A 165 -27.09 -9.19 -1.02
C LEU A 165 -27.75 -7.91 -1.54
N SER A 166 -28.43 -8.04 -2.68
CA SER A 166 -29.09 -6.97 -3.42
C SER A 166 -30.13 -6.24 -2.57
N ASN A 167 -30.03 -4.90 -2.53
CA ASN A 167 -31.06 -4.01 -2.01
C ASN A 167 -32.25 -3.95 -2.99
N SER A 168 -33.28 -4.75 -2.70
CA SER A 168 -34.68 -4.41 -3.00
C SER A 168 -35.56 -5.31 -2.13
N ASP A 169 -36.38 -4.68 -1.27
CA ASP A 169 -37.35 -5.27 -0.34
C ASP A 169 -36.82 -5.86 0.98
N THR A 170 -36.35 -4.99 1.89
CA THR A 170 -36.20 -5.32 3.32
C THR A 170 -37.57 -5.33 4.03
N LYS A 171 -38.32 -6.42 3.85
CA LYS A 171 -39.18 -6.93 4.94
C LYS A 171 -38.29 -7.74 5.85
N PHE A 172 -38.09 -7.26 7.07
CA PHE A 172 -37.34 -7.97 8.10
C PHE A 172 -38.03 -9.31 8.40
N TYR A 173 -37.40 -10.41 7.97
CA TYR A 173 -37.71 -11.74 8.48
C TYR A 173 -37.10 -11.86 9.87
N THR A 174 -37.93 -11.70 10.91
CA THR A 174 -37.65 -12.22 12.24
C THR A 174 -37.53 -13.73 12.15
N ARG A 175 -36.30 -14.25 12.10
CA ARG A 175 -36.04 -15.66 12.37
C ARG A 175 -36.25 -15.86 13.86
N GLY A 176 -37.37 -16.48 14.22
CA GLY A 176 -37.78 -16.71 15.59
C GLY A 176 -36.69 -17.43 16.38
N LEU A 177 -36.31 -16.85 17.51
CA LEU A 177 -35.90 -17.62 18.67
C LEU A 177 -37.10 -18.51 19.03
N SER A 178 -37.02 -19.79 18.67
CA SER A 178 -37.85 -20.81 19.28
C SER A 178 -37.47 -20.86 20.77
N SER A 179 -38.32 -20.24 21.58
CA SER A 179 -38.35 -20.38 23.02
C SER A 179 -38.54 -21.86 23.38
N PHE A 180 -37.48 -22.51 23.86
CA PHE A 180 -37.62 -23.74 24.63
C PHE A 180 -38.07 -23.34 26.04
N LYS A 181 -39.38 -23.38 26.28
CA LYS A 181 -39.94 -23.58 27.62
C LYS A 181 -40.53 -24.98 27.65
N GLU A 182 -39.76 -25.94 28.17
CA GLU A 182 -40.35 -27.16 28.70
C GLU A 182 -40.64 -26.93 30.18
N SER A 183 -41.92 -26.87 30.51
CA SER A 183 -42.43 -26.99 31.87
C SER A 183 -42.20 -28.42 32.37
N ARG A 184 -41.51 -28.59 33.50
CA ARG A 184 -41.61 -29.80 34.31
C ARG A 184 -42.00 -29.45 35.74
N ASP A 185 -42.94 -30.24 36.23
CA ASP A 185 -43.66 -30.10 37.49
C ASP A 185 -42.74 -30.09 38.72
N GLU A 186 -43.12 -29.27 39.70
CA GLU A 186 -42.52 -29.19 41.03
C GLU A 186 -42.74 -30.48 41.85
N ALA A 187 -41.64 -30.98 42.42
CA ALA A 187 -41.61 -31.84 43.61
C ALA A 187 -40.51 -31.30 44.56
N PRO A 188 -40.63 -31.50 45.89
CA PRO A 188 -40.15 -30.50 46.85
C PRO A 188 -38.67 -30.63 47.24
N ALA A 189 -38.04 -29.45 47.31
CA ALA A 189 -36.86 -28.99 48.06
C ALA A 189 -35.91 -30.02 48.71
N ALA A 190 -34.74 -30.17 48.08
CA ALA A 190 -33.46 -30.37 48.74
C ALA A 190 -32.58 -29.15 48.43
N ASP A 191 -31.74 -28.70 49.36
CA ASP A 191 -30.88 -27.50 49.25
C ASP A 191 -30.23 -27.36 47.85
N GLU A 192 -30.83 -26.55 46.98
CA GLU A 192 -30.36 -26.34 45.61
C GLU A 192 -29.20 -25.34 45.61
N LEU A 193 -28.03 -25.81 45.19
CA LEU A 193 -26.96 -24.96 44.67
C LEU A 193 -27.54 -24.05 43.57
N ALA A 194 -27.21 -22.76 43.61
CA ALA A 194 -27.65 -21.81 42.59
C ALA A 194 -27.34 -22.35 41.18
N SER A 195 -28.36 -22.46 40.32
CA SER A 195 -28.18 -22.89 38.93
C SER A 195 -27.31 -21.88 38.17
N PRO A 196 -26.27 -22.32 37.43
CA PRO A 196 -25.31 -21.41 36.83
C PRO A 196 -25.91 -20.62 35.66
N GLU A 197 -25.90 -19.29 35.79
CA GLU A 197 -26.21 -18.37 34.69
C GLU A 197 -24.94 -18.18 33.83
N ILE A 198 -24.98 -18.65 32.59
CA ILE A 198 -23.83 -18.62 31.67
C ILE A 198 -23.99 -17.46 30.69
N ARG A 199 -23.08 -16.50 30.77
CA ARG A 199 -22.98 -15.34 29.88
C ARG A 199 -22.37 -15.74 28.53
N GLN A 200 -23.00 -15.29 27.46
CA GLN A 200 -22.70 -15.61 26.05
C GLN A 200 -22.71 -14.37 25.12
N ASN A 201 -23.47 -13.32 25.46
CA ASN A 201 -23.61 -12.14 24.61
C ASN A 201 -22.57 -11.05 24.95
N PHE A 202 -21.38 -11.13 24.37
CA PHE A 202 -20.28 -10.19 24.59
C PHE A 202 -20.12 -9.12 23.50
N GLN A 203 -21.20 -8.75 22.79
CA GLN A 203 -21.14 -7.74 21.72
C GLN A 203 -20.64 -6.39 22.23
N GLU A 204 -19.64 -5.80 21.57
CA GLU A 204 -19.05 -4.51 21.94
C GLU A 204 -19.92 -3.31 21.53
N THR A 205 -20.92 -3.54 20.66
CA THR A 205 -21.98 -2.57 20.35
C THR A 205 -23.30 -3.12 20.87
N ALA A 206 -23.83 -2.50 21.92
CA ALA A 206 -25.11 -2.91 22.50
C ALA A 206 -26.27 -2.63 21.53
N PHE A 207 -26.26 -1.46 20.88
CA PHE A 207 -27.19 -1.13 19.81
C PHE A 207 -26.74 0.09 19.00
N PHE A 208 -27.27 0.21 17.79
CA PHE A 208 -27.29 1.44 17.00
C PHE A 208 -28.66 1.61 16.34
N PHE A 209 -29.39 2.65 16.76
CA PHE A 209 -30.69 3.00 16.23
C PHE A 209 -30.56 4.30 15.42
N PRO A 210 -30.52 4.22 14.08
CA PRO A 210 -30.27 5.38 13.23
C PRO A 210 -31.44 6.35 13.14
N GLN A 211 -32.67 5.86 13.37
CA GLN A 211 -33.89 6.64 13.14
C GLN A 211 -34.96 6.30 14.19
N LEU A 212 -34.95 7.05 15.28
CA LEU A 212 -36.03 7.10 16.26
C LEU A 212 -36.81 8.40 16.05
N LEU A 213 -38.12 8.39 16.25
CA LEU A 213 -38.94 9.60 16.12
C LEU A 213 -39.60 9.91 17.45
N THR A 214 -39.53 11.17 17.89
CA THR A 214 -40.25 11.59 19.09
C THR A 214 -41.75 11.73 18.81
N ASP A 215 -42.57 11.44 19.82
CA ASP A 215 -44.01 11.67 19.76
C ASP A 215 -44.37 13.18 19.81
N SER A 216 -45.66 13.49 19.73
CA SER A 216 -46.17 14.88 19.81
C SER A 216 -45.83 15.62 21.11
N THR A 217 -45.45 14.90 22.16
CA THR A 217 -45.00 15.46 23.45
C THR A 217 -43.47 15.45 23.60
N GLY A 218 -42.75 15.09 22.54
CA GLY A 218 -41.30 15.07 22.49
C GLY A 218 -40.68 13.81 23.09
N ASN A 219 -41.47 12.79 23.45
CA ASN A 219 -40.90 11.57 24.06
C ASN A 219 -40.38 10.61 23.00
N VAL A 220 -39.31 9.90 23.34
CA VAL A 220 -38.80 8.74 22.60
C VAL A 220 -38.42 7.65 23.60
N VAL A 221 -38.68 6.39 23.23
CA VAL A 221 -38.39 5.21 24.06
C VAL A 221 -37.39 4.32 23.33
N ILE A 222 -36.39 3.85 24.06
CA ILE A 222 -35.37 2.92 23.59
C ILE A 222 -35.49 1.65 24.41
N LYS A 223 -35.70 0.52 23.74
CA LYS A 223 -35.76 -0.82 24.34
C LYS A 223 -34.62 -1.64 23.81
N PHE A 224 -33.87 -2.29 24.69
CA PHE A 224 -32.73 -3.11 24.31
C PHE A 224 -32.45 -4.18 25.37
N THR A 225 -31.77 -5.24 24.97
CA THR A 225 -31.17 -6.19 25.90
C THR A 225 -29.76 -5.71 26.22
N VAL A 226 -29.41 -5.61 27.50
CA VAL A 226 -28.06 -5.25 27.91
C VAL A 226 -27.12 -6.41 27.52
N PRO A 227 -26.02 -6.17 26.78
CA PRO A 227 -25.03 -7.21 26.57
C PRO A 227 -24.47 -7.71 27.91
N GLU A 228 -23.99 -8.94 27.91
CA GLU A 228 -23.61 -9.65 29.13
C GLU A 228 -22.17 -9.35 29.58
N SER A 229 -21.49 -8.45 28.88
CA SER A 229 -20.20 -7.90 29.29
C SER A 229 -20.32 -7.06 30.56
N THR A 230 -19.48 -7.35 31.56
CA THR A 230 -19.34 -6.54 32.76
C THR A 230 -18.37 -5.39 32.51
N THR A 231 -18.88 -4.32 31.89
CA THR A 231 -18.08 -3.22 31.32
C THR A 231 -18.69 -1.84 31.60
N THR A 232 -18.00 -0.80 31.15
CA THR A 232 -18.57 0.55 31.02
C THR A 232 -18.96 0.80 29.57
N TRP A 233 -20.19 1.21 29.35
CA TRP A 233 -20.75 1.60 28.07
C TRP A 233 -20.73 3.11 27.90
N LYS A 234 -20.52 3.56 26.68
CA LYS A 234 -20.75 4.95 26.25
C LYS A 234 -22.04 5.01 25.44
N PHE A 235 -23.04 5.68 26.00
CA PHE A 235 -24.29 6.00 25.31
C PHE A 235 -24.20 7.37 24.65
N MET A 236 -24.63 7.46 23.41
CA MET A 236 -24.67 8.69 22.63
C MET A 236 -26.04 8.85 21.97
N ALA A 237 -26.57 10.07 21.98
CA ALA A 237 -27.80 10.43 21.28
C ALA A 237 -27.66 11.79 20.57
N LEU A 238 -28.25 11.88 19.38
CA LEU A 238 -28.29 13.08 18.54
C LEU A 238 -29.72 13.24 18.03
N ALA A 239 -30.35 14.38 18.28
CA ALA A 239 -31.67 14.71 17.76
C ALA A 239 -31.61 15.92 16.83
N HIS A 240 -32.44 15.94 15.79
CA HIS A 240 -32.61 17.11 14.93
C HIS A 240 -34.04 17.27 14.40
N THR A 241 -34.39 18.48 13.95
CA THR A 241 -35.69 18.77 13.30
C THR A 241 -35.49 19.22 11.84
N PRO A 242 -36.56 19.25 11.02
CA PRO A 242 -36.50 19.77 9.65
C PRO A 242 -36.02 21.23 9.55
N THR A 243 -36.10 22.00 10.65
CA THR A 243 -35.65 23.40 10.71
C THR A 243 -34.19 23.55 11.16
N MET A 244 -33.43 22.45 11.14
CA MET A 244 -32.03 22.36 11.57
C MET A 244 -31.80 22.75 13.03
N GLN A 245 -32.82 22.60 13.89
CA GLN A 245 -32.56 22.56 15.32
C GLN A 245 -31.92 21.21 15.64
N PHE A 246 -30.97 21.18 16.56
CA PHE A 246 -30.26 19.96 16.90
C PHE A 246 -29.78 19.95 18.36
N GLY A 247 -29.57 18.77 18.90
CA GLY A 247 -29.03 18.56 20.24
C GLY A 247 -28.32 17.21 20.32
N GLN A 248 -27.35 17.11 21.22
CA GLN A 248 -26.59 15.88 21.45
C GLN A 248 -26.41 15.66 22.94
N ILE A 249 -26.40 14.39 23.36
CA ILE A 249 -26.05 13.99 24.72
C ILE A 249 -25.13 12.78 24.70
N GLU A 250 -24.29 12.70 25.72
CA GLU A 250 -23.42 11.57 26.01
C GLU A 250 -23.62 11.18 27.48
N LYS A 251 -23.66 9.87 27.75
CA LYS A 251 -23.77 9.30 29.11
C LYS A 251 -22.90 8.06 29.23
N SER A 252 -22.42 7.79 30.44
CA SER A 252 -21.74 6.54 30.78
C SER A 252 -22.70 5.63 31.54
N VAL A 253 -22.62 4.32 31.28
CA VAL A 253 -23.44 3.30 31.93
C VAL A 253 -22.56 2.12 32.31
N VAL A 254 -22.75 1.55 33.49
CA VAL A 254 -21.95 0.46 34.03
C VAL A 254 -22.80 -0.80 34.13
N THR A 255 -22.26 -1.92 33.68
CA THR A 255 -22.86 -3.24 33.86
C THR A 255 -21.97 -4.08 34.78
N ASN A 256 -22.51 -4.61 35.88
CA ASN A 256 -21.76 -5.45 36.82
C ASN A 256 -22.64 -6.49 37.53
N LYS A 257 -22.01 -7.45 38.22
CA LYS A 257 -22.63 -8.42 39.13
C LYS A 257 -21.92 -8.37 40.48
N GLU A 258 -22.62 -8.69 41.57
CA GLU A 258 -22.04 -8.74 42.92
C GLU A 258 -21.02 -9.88 43.09
N PHE A 259 -21.18 -10.95 42.31
CA PHE A 259 -20.25 -12.06 42.19
C PHE A 259 -20.11 -12.42 40.71
N MET A 260 -18.89 -12.45 40.20
CA MET A 260 -18.64 -12.72 38.78
C MET A 260 -17.33 -13.47 38.55
N VAL A 261 -17.30 -14.26 37.48
CA VAL A 261 -16.08 -14.87 36.96
C VAL A 261 -15.75 -14.28 35.60
N SER A 262 -14.50 -13.88 35.37
CA SER A 262 -14.05 -13.36 34.08
C SER A 262 -12.78 -14.08 33.65
N THR A 263 -12.67 -14.42 32.37
CA THR A 263 -11.45 -15.02 31.82
C THR A 263 -10.89 -14.19 30.67
N ASN A 264 -9.57 -14.15 30.54
CA ASN A 264 -8.91 -13.60 29.36
C ASN A 264 -8.42 -14.77 28.51
N LEU A 265 -9.11 -15.05 27.41
CA LEU A 265 -8.72 -16.11 26.48
C LEU A 265 -7.67 -15.61 25.48
N PRO A 266 -6.74 -16.47 25.03
CA PRO A 266 -5.96 -16.14 23.84
C PRO A 266 -6.90 -15.95 22.64
N ARG A 267 -6.50 -15.15 21.65
CA ARG A 267 -7.28 -14.99 20.40
C ARG A 267 -7.38 -16.27 19.59
N PHE A 268 -6.39 -17.14 19.70
CA PHE A 268 -6.35 -18.46 19.10
C PHE A 268 -5.34 -19.34 19.82
N VAL A 269 -5.46 -20.65 19.62
CA VAL A 269 -4.44 -21.64 20.01
C VAL A 269 -4.05 -22.48 18.80
N ARG A 270 -2.82 -22.97 18.74
CA ARG A 270 -2.44 -24.01 17.78
C ARG A 270 -2.67 -25.39 18.35
N THR A 271 -3.04 -26.34 17.51
CA THR A 271 -3.08 -27.75 17.87
C THR A 271 -1.81 -28.15 18.63
N GLY A 272 -1.96 -28.71 19.83
CA GLY A 272 -0.84 -29.11 20.68
C GLY A 272 -0.23 -28.02 21.56
N ASP A 273 -0.64 -26.76 21.43
CA ASP A 273 -0.30 -25.71 22.41
C ASP A 273 -0.79 -26.13 23.79
N LYS A 274 0.03 -25.90 24.82
CA LYS A 274 -0.30 -26.13 26.23
C LYS A 274 -0.60 -24.79 26.87
N VAL A 275 -1.85 -24.57 27.24
CA VAL A 275 -2.36 -23.29 27.73
C VAL A 275 -2.61 -23.38 29.22
N VAL A 276 -2.14 -22.38 29.95
CA VAL A 276 -2.55 -22.13 31.34
C VAL A 276 -3.56 -20.98 31.32
N LEU A 277 -4.84 -21.33 31.36
CA LEU A 277 -5.92 -20.35 31.34
C LEU A 277 -6.21 -19.86 32.75
N GLN A 278 -6.17 -18.55 32.94
CA GLN A 278 -6.52 -17.92 34.22
C GLN A 278 -7.95 -17.36 34.17
N ALA A 279 -8.69 -17.59 35.26
CA ALA A 279 -9.99 -16.98 35.49
C ALA A 279 -9.95 -16.21 36.81
N THR A 280 -10.51 -15.00 36.82
CA THR A 280 -10.61 -14.15 38.00
C THR A 280 -12.02 -14.20 38.54
N ILE A 281 -12.16 -14.63 39.79
CA ILE A 281 -13.40 -14.61 40.56
C ILE A 281 -13.40 -13.32 41.36
N SER A 282 -14.37 -12.45 41.12
CA SER A 282 -14.52 -11.17 41.80
C SER A 282 -15.67 -11.25 42.79
N ASN A 283 -15.40 -10.96 44.07
CA ASN A 283 -16.41 -10.94 45.12
C ASN A 283 -16.65 -9.49 45.57
N LEU A 284 -17.71 -8.87 45.04
CA LEU A 284 -18.14 -7.52 45.42
C LEU A 284 -19.18 -7.53 46.56
N THR A 285 -19.40 -8.67 47.23
CA THR A 285 -20.27 -8.77 48.40
C THR A 285 -19.54 -8.39 49.69
N SER A 286 -20.27 -8.24 50.78
CA SER A 286 -19.71 -8.01 52.12
C SER A 286 -19.34 -9.30 52.87
N GLU A 287 -19.54 -10.47 52.26
CA GLU A 287 -19.32 -11.79 52.87
C GLU A 287 -18.25 -12.60 52.11
N VAL A 288 -17.59 -13.53 52.82
CA VAL A 288 -16.69 -14.48 52.18
C VAL A 288 -17.50 -15.40 51.26
N GLN A 289 -17.04 -15.58 50.02
CA GLN A 289 -17.63 -16.54 49.08
C GLN A 289 -16.65 -17.71 48.91
N GLN A 290 -17.13 -18.92 49.21
CA GLN A 290 -16.37 -20.16 49.04
C GLN A 290 -17.17 -21.15 48.20
N GLY A 291 -16.48 -21.91 47.36
CA GLY A 291 -17.13 -22.84 46.45
C GLY A 291 -16.17 -23.43 45.42
N GLU A 292 -16.72 -23.75 44.26
CA GLU A 292 -16.01 -24.46 43.19
C GLU A 292 -16.09 -23.68 41.88
N ALA A 293 -14.95 -23.59 41.20
CA ALA A 293 -14.87 -23.09 39.85
C ALA A 293 -14.45 -24.22 38.91
N TYR A 294 -15.00 -24.26 37.71
CA TYR A 294 -14.67 -25.26 36.71
C TYR A 294 -14.49 -24.66 35.32
N LEU A 295 -13.64 -25.31 34.53
CA LEU A 295 -13.50 -25.13 33.09
C LEU A 295 -14.06 -26.37 32.39
N GLU A 296 -15.03 -26.18 31.51
CA GLU A 296 -15.49 -27.16 30.54
C GLU A 296 -14.99 -26.79 29.15
N LEU A 297 -14.24 -27.70 28.54
CA LEU A 297 -13.90 -27.64 27.12
C LEU A 297 -14.87 -28.53 26.36
N PHE A 298 -15.52 -28.00 25.32
CA PHE A 298 -16.56 -28.72 24.59
C PHE A 298 -16.51 -28.42 23.09
N ASN A 299 -17.16 -29.26 22.30
CA ASN A 299 -17.36 -28.98 20.88
C ASN A 299 -18.57 -28.05 20.71
N PRO A 300 -18.39 -26.81 20.20
CA PRO A 300 -19.48 -25.84 20.11
C PRO A 300 -20.58 -26.22 19.12
N SER A 301 -20.33 -27.18 18.22
CA SER A 301 -21.33 -27.65 17.25
C SER A 301 -22.20 -28.80 17.78
N THR A 302 -21.69 -29.59 18.74
CA THR A 302 -22.39 -30.77 19.28
C THR A 302 -22.69 -30.67 20.78
N GLU A 303 -22.17 -29.65 21.46
CA GLU A 303 -22.23 -29.44 22.90
C GLU A 303 -21.59 -30.56 23.76
N VAL A 304 -20.90 -31.50 23.13
CA VAL A 304 -20.22 -32.59 23.84
C VAL A 304 -19.01 -32.04 24.59
N VAL A 305 -19.01 -32.22 25.91
CA VAL A 305 -17.87 -31.90 26.79
C VAL A 305 -16.73 -32.89 26.55
N ILE A 306 -15.55 -32.36 26.28
CA ILE A 306 -14.30 -33.08 25.96
C ILE A 306 -13.41 -33.17 27.19
N ASN A 307 -13.37 -32.12 27.99
CA ASN A 307 -12.58 -32.05 29.22
C ASN A 307 -13.30 -31.18 30.25
N LYS A 308 -13.24 -31.58 31.52
CA LYS A 308 -13.73 -30.79 32.65
C LYS A 308 -12.68 -30.79 33.75
N GLN A 309 -12.34 -29.60 34.23
CA GLN A 309 -11.40 -29.38 35.34
C GLN A 309 -12.08 -28.54 36.40
N GLN A 310 -11.77 -28.82 37.66
CA GLN A 310 -12.44 -28.20 38.80
C GLN A 310 -11.42 -27.84 39.87
N VAL A 311 -11.59 -26.66 40.45
CA VAL A 311 -10.73 -26.08 41.48
C VAL A 311 -11.59 -25.43 42.55
N THR A 312 -11.18 -25.53 43.81
CA THR A 312 -11.87 -24.86 44.92
C THR A 312 -11.38 -23.42 45.07
N PHE A 313 -12.27 -22.52 45.50
CA PHE A 313 -11.94 -21.12 45.78
C PHE A 313 -12.51 -20.67 47.13
N ASN A 314 -11.88 -19.63 47.70
CA ASN A 314 -12.28 -18.98 48.94
C ASN A 314 -11.90 -17.49 48.85
N THR A 315 -12.82 -16.69 48.31
CA THR A 315 -12.60 -15.29 47.97
C THR A 315 -13.17 -14.39 49.06
N LYS A 316 -12.32 -13.52 49.64
CA LYS A 316 -12.72 -12.60 50.71
C LYS A 316 -13.68 -11.50 50.20
N PRO A 317 -14.43 -10.82 51.08
CA PRO A 317 -15.24 -9.67 50.72
C PRO A 317 -14.42 -8.59 50.02
N GLN A 318 -14.95 -8.01 48.93
CA GLN A 318 -14.30 -6.94 48.17
C GLN A 318 -12.90 -7.29 47.63
N GLU A 319 -12.57 -8.58 47.50
CA GLU A 319 -11.32 -9.07 46.93
C GLU A 319 -11.58 -9.92 45.67
N ASN A 320 -10.53 -10.10 44.87
CA ASN A 320 -10.51 -10.99 43.73
C ASN A 320 -9.61 -12.19 44.02
N GLN A 321 -9.96 -13.36 43.51
CA GLN A 321 -9.11 -14.55 43.51
C GLN A 321 -8.94 -15.06 42.08
N THR A 322 -7.69 -15.30 41.68
CA THR A 322 -7.38 -15.96 40.40
C THR A 322 -7.27 -17.47 40.60
N VAL A 323 -7.89 -18.22 39.70
CA VAL A 323 -7.74 -19.68 39.58
C VAL A 323 -7.21 -20.03 38.19
N SER A 324 -6.49 -21.14 38.09
CA SER A 324 -5.83 -21.55 36.84
C SER A 324 -6.29 -22.94 36.40
N PHE A 325 -6.43 -23.12 35.09
CA PHE A 325 -6.77 -24.37 34.44
C PHE A 325 -5.76 -24.66 33.34
N GLU A 326 -5.34 -25.92 33.18
CA GLU A 326 -4.32 -26.30 32.19
C GLU A 326 -4.92 -27.20 31.13
N PHE A 327 -4.77 -26.87 29.85
CA PHE A 327 -5.23 -27.75 28.78
C PHE A 327 -4.27 -27.79 27.60
N THR A 328 -4.36 -28.86 26.82
CA THR A 328 -3.68 -28.95 25.53
C THR A 328 -4.72 -28.76 24.42
N ALA A 329 -4.44 -27.87 23.48
CA ALA A 329 -5.33 -27.61 22.36
C ALA A 329 -5.58 -28.90 21.55
N PRO A 330 -6.85 -29.27 21.31
CA PRO A 330 -7.20 -30.57 20.74
C PRO A 330 -6.84 -30.67 19.25
N GLN A 331 -6.77 -31.91 18.74
CA GLN A 331 -6.65 -32.18 17.32
C GLN A 331 -8.04 -32.28 16.66
N ASN A 332 -8.11 -32.02 15.35
CA ASN A 332 -9.33 -32.20 14.52
C ASN A 332 -10.53 -31.36 14.95
N MET A 333 -10.29 -30.17 15.51
CA MET A 333 -11.31 -29.19 15.84
C MET A 333 -10.82 -27.82 15.41
N ASP A 334 -11.68 -27.04 14.74
CA ASP A 334 -11.36 -25.67 14.33
C ASP A 334 -11.79 -24.64 15.38
N LEU A 335 -12.77 -25.01 16.21
CA LEU A 335 -13.35 -24.17 17.27
C LEU A 335 -13.50 -24.99 18.55
N LEU A 336 -12.99 -24.45 19.65
CA LEU A 336 -13.08 -25.02 20.99
C LEU A 336 -14.03 -24.15 21.84
N GLY A 337 -15.10 -24.74 22.35
CA GLY A 337 -15.95 -24.08 23.33
C GLY A 337 -15.26 -24.09 24.69
N CYS A 338 -15.15 -22.93 25.33
CA CYS A 338 -14.61 -22.75 26.67
C CYS A 338 -15.72 -22.20 27.56
N ARG A 339 -16.14 -22.98 28.56
CA ARG A 339 -17.13 -22.55 29.56
C ARG A 339 -16.49 -22.54 30.93
N ILE A 340 -16.41 -21.37 31.55
CA ILE A 340 -15.86 -21.17 32.88
C ILE A 340 -17.02 -20.80 33.79
N VAL A 341 -17.17 -21.49 34.91
CA VAL A 341 -18.22 -21.21 35.89
C VAL A 341 -17.61 -21.19 37.28
N ALA A 342 -18.07 -20.26 38.12
CA ALA A 342 -17.80 -20.25 39.55
C ALA A 342 -19.12 -20.26 40.31
N SER A 343 -19.24 -21.15 41.29
CA SER A 343 -20.45 -21.30 42.11
C SER A 343 -20.10 -21.34 43.59
N SER A 344 -20.77 -20.50 44.38
CA SER A 344 -20.84 -20.57 45.85
C SER A 344 -22.23 -21.08 46.29
N SER A 345 -22.49 -21.13 47.59
CA SER A 345 -23.82 -21.47 48.10
C SER A 345 -24.89 -20.45 47.76
N LYS A 346 -24.53 -19.18 47.51
CA LYS A 346 -25.47 -18.06 47.25
C LYS A 346 -25.43 -17.54 45.82
N PHE A 347 -24.29 -17.66 45.13
CA PHE A 347 -24.08 -17.04 43.83
C PHE A 347 -23.54 -18.06 42.83
N SER A 348 -23.88 -17.88 41.56
CA SER A 348 -23.24 -18.58 40.45
C SER A 348 -23.14 -17.63 39.25
N ASP A 349 -21.98 -17.63 38.60
CA ASP A 349 -21.75 -16.90 37.36
C ASP A 349 -20.84 -17.73 36.46
N GLY A 350 -21.05 -17.62 35.15
CA GLY A 350 -20.19 -18.24 34.16
C GLY A 350 -20.06 -17.43 32.89
N GLU A 351 -19.00 -17.69 32.15
CA GLU A 351 -18.78 -17.18 30.80
C GLU A 351 -18.57 -18.35 29.85
N GLN A 352 -19.14 -18.22 28.65
CA GLN A 352 -18.90 -19.16 27.57
C GLN A 352 -18.42 -18.44 26.32
N HIS A 353 -17.27 -18.90 25.82
CA HIS A 353 -16.59 -18.33 24.67
C HIS A 353 -16.25 -19.43 23.66
N VAL A 354 -15.96 -19.01 22.43
CA VAL A 354 -15.42 -19.89 21.40
C VAL A 354 -13.99 -19.47 21.09
N LEU A 355 -13.06 -20.41 21.18
CA LEU A 355 -11.65 -20.22 20.95
C LEU A 355 -11.24 -20.90 19.63
N PRO A 356 -10.75 -20.13 18.63
CA PRO A 356 -10.20 -20.70 17.40
C PRO A 356 -9.00 -21.61 17.66
N VAL A 357 -9.02 -22.80 17.07
CA VAL A 357 -7.91 -23.76 17.08
C VAL A 357 -7.34 -23.84 15.67
N VAL A 358 -6.11 -23.34 15.48
CA VAL A 358 -5.46 -23.32 14.17
C VAL A 358 -4.48 -24.50 14.02
N PRO A 359 -4.24 -25.01 12.79
CA PRO A 359 -3.37 -26.18 12.60
C PRO A 359 -1.93 -25.97 13.06
N ASP A 360 -1.29 -27.05 13.52
CA ASP A 360 0.15 -27.13 13.80
C ASP A 360 1.00 -27.39 12.55
N ALA A 361 0.36 -27.53 11.38
CA ALA A 361 1.00 -27.74 10.10
C ALA A 361 0.58 -26.68 9.08
N THR A 362 1.51 -26.32 8.20
CA THR A 362 1.27 -25.34 7.12
C THR A 362 1.79 -25.88 5.79
N LEU A 363 1.22 -25.37 4.69
CA LEU A 363 1.78 -25.57 3.36
C LEU A 363 3.10 -24.79 3.26
N VAL A 364 4.20 -25.50 3.02
CA VAL A 364 5.52 -24.94 2.74
C VAL A 364 5.75 -24.98 1.24
N THR A 365 6.25 -23.89 0.67
CA THR A 365 6.66 -23.81 -0.74
C THR A 365 8.16 -23.54 -0.80
N GLN A 366 8.92 -24.54 -1.22
CA GLN A 366 10.32 -24.37 -1.58
C GLN A 366 10.43 -24.08 -3.07
N ALA A 367 11.06 -22.96 -3.40
CA ALA A 367 11.32 -22.59 -4.78
C ALA A 367 12.81 -22.63 -5.11
N LEU A 368 13.11 -22.99 -6.36
CA LEU A 368 14.40 -22.87 -7.00
C LEU A 368 14.25 -21.91 -8.18
N PRO A 369 14.78 -20.68 -8.11
CA PRO A 369 14.94 -19.81 -9.27
C PRO A 369 15.82 -20.47 -10.33
N ILE A 370 15.41 -20.38 -11.59
CA ILE A 370 16.17 -20.87 -12.74
C ILE A 370 16.46 -19.68 -13.63
N PHE A 371 17.73 -19.48 -13.98
CA PHE A 371 18.15 -18.47 -14.96
C PHE A 371 19.34 -19.00 -15.75
N THR A 372 19.34 -18.80 -17.06
CA THR A 372 20.51 -19.06 -17.91
C THR A 372 20.49 -18.29 -19.22
N ASN A 373 21.65 -17.78 -19.60
CA ASN A 373 21.92 -17.21 -20.91
C ASN A 373 22.90 -18.05 -21.75
N GLN A 374 23.35 -19.20 -21.24
CA GLN A 374 24.43 -19.98 -21.85
C GLN A 374 23.89 -21.00 -22.85
N GLN A 375 24.66 -21.23 -23.91
CA GLN A 375 24.42 -22.32 -24.85
C GLN A 375 24.82 -23.66 -24.23
N GLY A 376 24.15 -24.75 -24.65
CA GLY A 376 24.47 -26.11 -24.20
C GLY A 376 23.57 -26.58 -23.07
N GLN A 377 24.02 -27.62 -22.36
CA GLN A 377 23.24 -28.30 -21.33
C GLN A 377 23.61 -27.79 -19.93
N GLN A 378 22.60 -27.47 -19.14
CA GLN A 378 22.74 -27.07 -17.74
C GLN A 378 21.71 -27.78 -16.87
N THR A 379 22.08 -28.11 -15.63
CA THR A 379 21.19 -28.77 -14.67
C THR A 379 21.08 -27.96 -13.39
N PHE A 380 19.85 -27.70 -12.98
CA PHE A 380 19.46 -27.01 -11.76
C PHE A 380 18.84 -28.02 -10.80
N LYS A 381 19.19 -27.95 -9.52
CA LYS A 381 18.74 -28.92 -8.52
C LYS A 381 18.08 -28.23 -7.32
N LEU A 382 16.86 -28.65 -7.00
CA LEU A 382 16.15 -28.26 -5.78
C LEU A 382 16.52 -29.26 -4.66
N ASN A 383 17.01 -28.75 -3.53
CA ASN A 383 17.39 -29.57 -2.40
C ASN A 383 16.20 -29.77 -1.45
N ALA A 384 15.34 -30.73 -1.78
CA ALA A 384 14.18 -31.06 -0.97
C ALA A 384 14.59 -31.63 0.41
N PRO A 385 13.89 -31.28 1.50
CA PRO A 385 14.09 -31.88 2.82
C PRO A 385 13.85 -33.39 2.82
N LYS A 386 14.47 -34.09 3.78
CA LYS A 386 14.27 -35.54 3.94
C LYS A 386 12.96 -35.82 4.68
N GLY A 387 12.26 -36.88 4.30
CA GLY A 387 11.08 -37.37 5.03
C GLY A 387 9.76 -36.64 4.73
N ILE A 388 9.77 -35.64 3.85
CA ILE A 388 8.54 -34.94 3.43
C ILE A 388 7.72 -35.80 2.46
N THR A 389 6.40 -35.57 2.45
CA THR A 389 5.50 -36.09 1.41
C THR A 389 5.13 -34.95 0.46
N PRO A 390 5.63 -34.94 -0.79
CA PRO A 390 5.29 -33.91 -1.76
C PRO A 390 3.78 -33.83 -2.01
N TYR A 391 3.23 -32.62 -1.91
CA TYR A 391 1.84 -32.33 -2.27
C TYR A 391 1.74 -31.94 -3.76
N ARG A 392 2.60 -31.01 -4.19
CA ARG A 392 2.64 -30.50 -5.56
C ARG A 392 4.07 -30.19 -5.99
N LEU A 393 4.40 -30.50 -7.25
CA LEU A 393 5.61 -30.03 -7.92
C LEU A 393 5.22 -29.29 -9.19
N THR A 394 5.59 -28.03 -9.31
CA THR A 394 5.31 -27.22 -10.50
C THR A 394 6.62 -26.73 -11.08
N LEU A 395 6.83 -26.96 -12.38
CA LEU A 395 7.86 -26.26 -13.16
C LEU A 395 7.18 -25.17 -13.96
N GLU A 396 7.69 -23.95 -13.86
CA GLU A 396 7.34 -22.83 -14.72
C GLU A 396 8.61 -22.30 -15.38
N LEU A 397 8.58 -22.07 -16.68
CA LEU A 397 9.74 -21.62 -17.45
C LEU A 397 9.31 -20.75 -18.63
N THR A 398 10.16 -19.79 -19.00
CA THR A 398 10.06 -19.03 -20.26
C THR A 398 11.38 -19.15 -21.00
N ALA A 399 11.32 -19.64 -22.24
CA ALA A 399 12.50 -19.78 -23.09
C ALA A 399 13.00 -18.44 -23.64
N ASN A 400 12.09 -17.53 -24.02
CA ASN A 400 12.43 -16.24 -24.61
C ASN A 400 11.83 -15.06 -23.81
N PRO A 401 12.46 -14.69 -22.68
CA PRO A 401 11.97 -13.66 -21.76
C PRO A 401 11.97 -12.23 -22.33
N ILE A 402 12.62 -11.95 -23.46
CA ILE A 402 12.58 -10.62 -24.09
C ILE A 402 11.15 -10.20 -24.43
N TRP A 403 10.25 -11.16 -24.65
CA TRP A 403 8.82 -10.93 -24.88
C TRP A 403 8.08 -10.39 -23.65
N TYR A 404 8.58 -10.58 -22.43
CA TYR A 404 8.02 -9.88 -21.26
C TYR A 404 8.31 -8.38 -21.28
N ALA A 405 9.38 -7.94 -21.95
CA ALA A 405 9.59 -6.51 -22.19
C ALA A 405 8.61 -5.98 -23.24
N VAL A 406 8.31 -6.75 -24.29
CA VAL A 406 7.28 -6.41 -25.27
C VAL A 406 5.90 -6.30 -24.62
N LEU A 407 5.56 -7.23 -23.72
CA LEU A 407 4.31 -7.22 -22.96
C LEU A 407 4.19 -6.02 -22.00
N ALA A 408 5.31 -5.39 -21.66
CA ALA A 408 5.37 -4.20 -20.81
C ALA A 408 5.33 -2.89 -21.62
N LEU A 409 5.16 -2.94 -22.94
CA LEU A 409 5.04 -1.73 -23.76
C LEU A 409 3.85 -0.89 -23.25
N PRO A 410 4.07 0.39 -22.89
CA PRO A 410 3.00 1.25 -22.40
C PRO A 410 1.92 1.44 -23.47
N THR A 411 0.69 1.08 -23.12
CA THR A 411 -0.46 1.16 -24.04
C THR A 411 -1.21 2.48 -23.93
N ILE A 412 -1.01 3.23 -22.84
CA ILE A 412 -1.61 4.55 -22.67
C ILE A 412 -0.75 5.58 -23.39
N ASN A 413 -1.10 5.84 -24.64
CA ASN A 413 -0.54 6.90 -25.48
C ASN A 413 -1.56 8.02 -25.72
N THR A 414 -2.72 8.01 -25.05
CA THR A 414 -3.76 9.03 -25.16
C THR A 414 -3.70 9.95 -23.93
N PRO A 415 -3.36 11.24 -24.08
CA PRO A 415 -3.32 12.19 -22.98
C PRO A 415 -4.68 12.27 -22.29
N GLN A 416 -4.70 12.20 -20.96
CA GLN A 416 -5.90 12.42 -20.15
C GLN A 416 -6.12 13.92 -19.88
N THR A 417 -5.04 14.69 -19.90
CA THR A 417 -5.08 16.15 -19.75
C THR A 417 -4.25 16.84 -20.83
N ASP A 418 -4.56 18.11 -21.09
CA ASP A 418 -3.87 18.92 -22.11
C ASP A 418 -2.54 19.53 -21.59
N ASN A 419 -1.80 18.79 -20.76
CA ASN A 419 -0.49 19.21 -20.27
C ASN A 419 0.63 18.75 -21.21
N VAL A 420 1.71 19.54 -21.30
CA VAL A 420 2.81 19.29 -22.24
C VAL A 420 3.50 17.94 -22.00
N THR A 421 3.58 17.46 -20.77
CA THR A 421 4.27 16.21 -20.42
C THR A 421 3.52 15.00 -20.96
N GLU A 422 2.20 14.94 -20.76
CA GLU A 422 1.35 13.86 -21.28
C GLU A 422 1.27 13.87 -22.81
N ILE A 423 1.16 15.06 -23.41
CA ILE A 423 1.13 15.19 -24.87
C ILE A 423 2.48 14.78 -25.49
N THR A 424 3.60 15.16 -24.86
CA THR A 424 4.94 14.74 -25.30
C THR A 424 5.10 13.22 -25.18
N ALA A 425 4.66 12.63 -24.06
CA ALA A 425 4.68 11.19 -23.87
C ALA A 425 3.82 10.46 -24.90
N SER A 426 2.62 10.97 -25.20
CA SER A 426 1.74 10.46 -26.25
C SER A 426 2.40 10.47 -27.63
N TYR A 427 3.00 11.60 -28.01
CA TYR A 427 3.76 11.72 -29.27
C TYR A 427 4.92 10.73 -29.33
N TYR A 428 5.69 10.63 -28.24
CA TYR A 428 6.86 9.76 -28.13
C TYR A 428 6.48 8.28 -28.24
N VAL A 429 5.52 7.83 -27.42
CA VAL A 429 5.05 6.44 -27.37
C VAL A 429 4.44 6.02 -28.70
N SER A 430 3.54 6.82 -29.29
CA SER A 430 2.86 6.46 -30.54
C SER A 430 3.83 6.33 -31.72
N THR A 431 4.78 7.25 -31.82
CA THR A 431 5.81 7.22 -32.86
C THR A 431 6.74 6.02 -32.67
N LEU A 432 7.17 5.73 -31.44
CA LEU A 432 8.05 4.61 -31.17
C LEU A 432 7.37 3.25 -31.33
N ALA A 433 6.11 3.12 -30.93
CA ALA A 433 5.32 1.91 -31.15
C ALA A 433 5.22 1.58 -32.65
N THR A 434 5.01 2.60 -33.49
CA THR A 434 5.05 2.45 -34.95
C THR A 434 6.41 1.96 -35.43
N ALA A 435 7.51 2.50 -34.89
CA ALA A 435 8.86 2.03 -35.19
C ALA A 435 9.06 0.56 -34.87
N ILE A 436 8.66 0.16 -33.66
CA ILE A 436 8.80 -1.20 -33.15
C ILE A 436 7.98 -2.17 -34.02
N ALA A 437 6.73 -1.80 -34.36
CA ALA A 437 5.85 -2.58 -35.21
C ALA A 437 6.43 -2.77 -36.62
N ASN A 438 6.98 -1.71 -37.22
CA ASN A 438 7.57 -1.75 -38.57
C ASN A 438 8.89 -2.53 -38.60
N ALA A 439 9.75 -2.33 -37.61
CA ALA A 439 11.04 -3.01 -37.50
C ALA A 439 10.90 -4.51 -37.14
N ASN A 440 9.80 -4.88 -36.47
CA ASN A 440 9.59 -6.25 -35.98
C ASN A 440 8.16 -6.74 -36.30
N PRO A 441 7.85 -7.06 -37.57
CA PRO A 441 6.51 -7.54 -37.96
C PRO A 441 6.04 -8.79 -37.21
N GLN A 442 6.98 -9.59 -36.69
CA GLN A 442 6.69 -10.75 -35.85
C GLN A 442 5.99 -10.37 -34.54
N ILE A 443 6.35 -9.24 -33.91
CA ILE A 443 5.70 -8.75 -32.69
C ILE A 443 4.21 -8.54 -32.94
N THR A 444 3.87 -7.83 -34.01
CA THR A 444 2.48 -7.53 -34.37
C THR A 444 1.69 -8.81 -34.64
N ASN A 445 2.29 -9.78 -35.33
CA ASN A 445 1.64 -11.06 -35.62
C ASN A 445 1.39 -11.87 -34.33
N THR A 446 2.38 -11.98 -33.44
CA THR A 446 2.24 -12.68 -32.16
C THR A 446 1.16 -12.03 -31.28
N ILE A 447 1.16 -10.70 -31.15
CA ILE A 447 0.15 -10.02 -30.33
C ILE A 447 -1.25 -10.24 -30.88
N ARG A 448 -1.44 -10.20 -32.22
CA ARG A 448 -2.73 -10.56 -32.82
C ARG A 448 -3.15 -12.00 -32.48
N GLN A 449 -2.22 -12.95 -32.44
CA GLN A 449 -2.51 -14.33 -32.04
C GLN A 449 -2.94 -14.41 -30.57
N TRP A 450 -2.23 -13.73 -29.66
CA TRP A 450 -2.60 -13.67 -28.24
C TRP A 450 -3.97 -13.01 -28.00
N MET A 451 -4.32 -12.00 -28.79
CA MET A 451 -5.64 -11.37 -28.70
C MET A 451 -6.80 -12.29 -29.10
N GLN A 452 -6.56 -13.30 -29.94
CA GLN A 452 -7.59 -14.27 -30.33
C GLN A 452 -7.92 -15.26 -29.19
N LYS A 453 -6.99 -15.47 -28.24
CA LYS A 453 -7.16 -16.30 -27.05
C LYS A 453 -6.38 -15.69 -25.86
N PRO A 454 -6.97 -14.75 -25.12
CA PRO A 454 -6.23 -13.90 -24.18
C PRO A 454 -5.74 -14.60 -22.89
N ASP A 455 -6.20 -15.82 -22.59
CA ASP A 455 -6.23 -16.32 -21.21
C ASP A 455 -4.87 -16.67 -20.57
N ALA A 456 -3.81 -16.91 -21.35
CA ALA A 456 -2.50 -17.32 -20.81
C ALA A 456 -1.36 -16.30 -20.99
N ALA A 457 -1.26 -15.59 -22.12
CA ALA A 457 -0.14 -14.67 -22.36
C ALA A 457 -0.42 -13.26 -21.78
N LEU A 458 -1.65 -12.74 -21.91
CA LEU A 458 -2.04 -11.35 -21.62
C LEU A 458 -2.63 -11.17 -20.22
N THR A 459 -2.01 -11.82 -19.24
CA THR A 459 -2.40 -11.73 -17.82
C THR A 459 -1.18 -11.31 -16.99
N SER A 460 -1.36 -10.38 -16.06
CA SER A 460 -0.30 -9.88 -15.19
C SER A 460 0.37 -11.03 -14.41
N PRO A 461 1.69 -10.98 -14.19
CA PRO A 461 2.35 -11.88 -13.24
C PRO A 461 1.74 -11.85 -11.84
N LEU A 462 1.12 -10.74 -11.40
CA LEU A 462 0.38 -10.63 -10.14
C LEU A 462 -0.96 -11.38 -10.14
N GLU A 463 -1.57 -11.62 -11.29
CA GLU A 463 -2.80 -12.42 -11.40
C GLU A 463 -2.53 -13.90 -11.72
N LYS A 464 -1.46 -14.18 -12.48
CA LYS A 464 -1.08 -15.55 -12.86
C LYS A 464 -0.65 -16.39 -11.66
N ASN A 465 -0.81 -17.71 -11.79
CA ASN A 465 -0.24 -18.70 -10.86
C ASN A 465 -0.54 -18.46 -9.37
N GLN A 466 -1.80 -18.14 -9.06
CA GLN A 466 -2.25 -17.86 -7.70
C GLN A 466 -1.91 -18.99 -6.72
N GLU A 467 -1.81 -20.22 -7.19
CA GLU A 467 -1.48 -21.42 -6.41
C GLU A 467 0.00 -21.52 -5.97
N LEU A 468 0.89 -20.70 -6.55
CA LEU A 468 2.31 -20.60 -6.19
C LEU A 468 2.60 -19.45 -5.22
N LYS A 469 1.61 -18.60 -4.95
CA LYS A 469 1.74 -17.39 -4.13
C LYS A 469 1.42 -17.66 -2.68
N SER A 470 2.15 -16.98 -1.80
CA SER A 470 2.02 -17.03 -0.33
C SER A 470 0.75 -16.35 0.18
N ILE A 471 0.12 -15.52 -0.65
CA ILE A 471 -1.12 -14.81 -0.34
C ILE A 471 -2.05 -14.77 -1.55
N LEU A 472 -3.36 -14.82 -1.29
CA LEU A 472 -4.40 -14.53 -2.28
C LEU A 472 -4.28 -13.08 -2.74
N LEU A 473 -4.34 -12.84 -4.05
CA LEU A 473 -4.28 -11.47 -4.60
C LEU A 473 -5.35 -10.57 -3.96
N GLN A 474 -6.56 -11.09 -3.70
CA GLN A 474 -7.68 -10.37 -3.08
C GLN A 474 -7.41 -9.90 -1.64
N LEU A 475 -6.45 -10.52 -0.96
CA LEU A 475 -6.01 -10.16 0.39
C LEU A 475 -4.77 -9.26 0.36
N SER A 476 -4.33 -8.82 -0.82
CA SER A 476 -3.20 -7.92 -0.99
C SER A 476 -3.67 -6.51 -1.39
N PRO A 477 -2.87 -5.47 -1.16
CA PRO A 477 -3.18 -4.12 -1.63
C PRO A 477 -3.04 -3.97 -3.16
N TRP A 478 -2.53 -4.97 -3.87
CA TRP A 478 -2.12 -4.86 -5.29
C TRP A 478 -3.16 -5.37 -6.30
N VAL A 479 -4.40 -5.62 -5.87
CA VAL A 479 -5.48 -6.10 -6.76
C VAL A 479 -5.67 -5.14 -7.93
N THR A 480 -5.66 -3.83 -7.68
CA THR A 480 -5.90 -2.80 -8.69
C THR A 480 -4.72 -2.72 -9.67
N GLU A 481 -3.48 -2.78 -9.17
CA GLU A 481 -2.26 -2.80 -9.99
C GLU A 481 -2.22 -4.01 -10.92
N ALA A 482 -2.59 -5.19 -10.41
CA ALA A 482 -2.65 -6.43 -11.17
C ALA A 482 -3.68 -6.34 -12.33
N GLN A 483 -4.87 -5.83 -12.03
CA GLN A 483 -5.94 -5.60 -13.02
C GLN A 483 -5.52 -4.57 -14.07
N ASN A 484 -4.87 -3.49 -13.64
CA ASN A 484 -4.39 -2.44 -14.53
C ASN A 484 -3.31 -2.97 -15.49
N GLU A 485 -2.35 -3.76 -15.00
CA GLU A 485 -1.31 -4.36 -15.85
C GLU A 485 -1.91 -5.38 -16.83
N THR A 486 -2.85 -6.23 -16.39
CA THR A 486 -3.58 -7.14 -17.29
C THR A 486 -4.33 -6.37 -18.38
N GLN A 487 -5.01 -5.28 -18.02
CA GLN A 487 -5.70 -4.44 -19.00
C GLN A 487 -4.73 -3.77 -19.97
N GLN A 488 -3.57 -3.33 -19.49
CA GLN A 488 -2.50 -2.81 -20.35
C GLN A 488 -2.03 -3.87 -21.35
N MET A 489 -1.74 -5.09 -20.90
CA MET A 489 -1.31 -6.18 -21.78
C MET A 489 -2.37 -6.51 -22.86
N ARG A 490 -3.66 -6.50 -22.49
CA ARG A 490 -4.77 -6.71 -23.44
C ARG A 490 -4.90 -5.59 -24.47
N SER A 491 -4.46 -4.38 -24.12
CA SER A 491 -4.53 -3.20 -24.99
C SER A 491 -3.35 -3.11 -25.99
N LEU A 492 -2.38 -4.03 -25.94
CA LEU A 492 -1.20 -4.02 -26.83
C LEU A 492 -1.58 -4.11 -28.32
N GLY A 493 -2.73 -4.73 -28.62
CA GLY A 493 -3.27 -4.76 -29.98
C GLY A 493 -3.48 -3.38 -30.59
N GLU A 494 -4.05 -2.46 -29.81
CA GLU A 494 -4.30 -1.09 -30.26
C GLU A 494 -2.99 -0.30 -30.40
N LEU A 495 -2.02 -0.57 -29.53
CA LEU A 495 -0.71 0.09 -29.55
C LEU A 495 0.05 -0.20 -30.86
N LEU A 496 -0.12 -1.38 -31.43
CA LEU A 496 0.57 -1.79 -32.66
C LEU A 496 -0.23 -1.57 -33.95
N ASP A 497 -1.40 -0.93 -33.86
CA ASP A 497 -2.13 -0.44 -35.03
C ASP A 497 -1.46 0.85 -35.55
N VAL A 498 -0.62 0.70 -36.57
CA VAL A 498 0.14 1.79 -37.20
C VAL A 498 -0.74 2.96 -37.63
N ASN A 499 -1.96 2.72 -38.15
CA ASN A 499 -2.84 3.79 -38.60
C ASN A 499 -3.33 4.62 -37.42
N ARG A 500 -3.74 3.94 -36.34
CA ARG A 500 -4.14 4.60 -35.09
C ARG A 500 -2.99 5.37 -34.45
N GLN A 501 -1.80 4.77 -34.41
CA GLN A 501 -0.61 5.42 -33.85
C GLN A 501 -0.23 6.68 -34.63
N ASN A 502 -0.27 6.63 -35.96
CA ASN A 502 -0.02 7.79 -36.81
C ASN A 502 -1.02 8.92 -36.52
N TYR A 503 -2.32 8.60 -36.40
CA TYR A 503 -3.35 9.57 -36.03
C TYR A 503 -3.08 10.23 -34.68
N ILE A 504 -2.78 9.44 -33.64
CA ILE A 504 -2.48 9.94 -32.29
C ILE A 504 -1.23 10.84 -32.31
N SER A 505 -0.17 10.43 -33.01
CA SER A 505 1.06 11.22 -33.13
C SER A 505 0.79 12.59 -33.76
N GLN A 506 -0.06 12.65 -34.79
CA GLN A 506 -0.40 13.90 -35.47
C GLN A 506 -1.26 14.82 -34.59
N GLN A 507 -2.20 14.26 -33.82
CA GLN A 507 -2.96 15.01 -32.83
C GLN A 507 -2.05 15.60 -31.74
N ALA A 508 -1.09 14.80 -31.26
CA ALA A 508 -0.12 15.27 -30.27
C ALA A 508 0.78 16.37 -30.84
N ILE A 509 1.25 16.27 -32.09
CA ILE A 509 2.01 17.33 -32.77
C ILE A 509 1.21 18.64 -32.83
N ASN A 510 -0.09 18.57 -33.18
CA ASN A 510 -0.95 19.75 -33.24
C ASN A 510 -1.12 20.39 -31.86
N LYS A 511 -1.37 19.58 -30.81
CA LYS A 511 -1.48 20.08 -29.44
C LYS A 511 -0.17 20.67 -28.91
N LEU A 512 0.98 20.07 -29.22
CA LEU A 512 2.29 20.65 -28.90
C LEU A 512 2.46 22.02 -29.56
N ALA A 513 2.02 22.18 -30.81
CA ALA A 513 2.08 23.46 -31.49
C ALA A 513 1.22 24.53 -30.79
N GLU A 514 0.06 24.16 -30.25
CA GLU A 514 -0.80 25.06 -29.49
C GLU A 514 -0.26 25.43 -28.10
N LEU A 515 0.52 24.54 -27.49
CA LEU A 515 1.16 24.77 -26.19
C LEU A 515 2.47 25.54 -26.28
N GLN A 516 3.02 25.72 -27.47
CA GLN A 516 4.23 26.51 -27.66
C GLN A 516 3.89 28.01 -27.59
N ASN A 517 4.48 28.71 -26.64
CA ASN A 517 4.27 30.14 -26.45
C ASN A 517 4.96 30.97 -27.55
N GLU A 518 4.61 32.26 -27.62
CA GLU A 518 5.18 33.21 -28.58
C GLU A 518 6.69 33.38 -28.44
N ASP A 519 7.24 33.21 -27.22
CA ASP A 519 8.68 33.25 -26.96
C ASP A 519 9.42 31.99 -27.45
N GLY A 520 8.70 31.00 -27.96
CA GLY A 520 9.19 29.75 -28.52
C GLY A 520 9.29 28.60 -27.51
N GLY A 521 9.18 28.87 -26.21
CA GLY A 521 9.22 27.83 -25.19
C GLY A 521 7.87 27.14 -24.97
N TRP A 522 7.90 25.95 -24.36
CA TRP A 522 6.69 25.28 -23.88
C TRP A 522 6.45 25.57 -22.41
N SER A 523 5.19 25.80 -22.06
CA SER A 523 4.71 25.85 -20.68
C SER A 523 4.09 24.52 -20.25
N TRP A 524 3.87 24.34 -18.94
CA TRP A 524 3.25 23.11 -18.44
C TRP A 524 1.81 22.95 -18.93
N PHE A 525 1.01 24.02 -18.84
CA PHE A 525 -0.34 24.13 -19.40
C PHE A 525 -0.45 25.37 -20.29
N LYS A 526 -1.45 25.40 -21.18
CA LYS A 526 -1.74 26.56 -22.03
C LYS A 526 -1.95 27.82 -21.18
N GLY A 527 -1.34 28.94 -21.58
CA GLY A 527 -1.45 30.23 -20.89
C GLY A 527 -0.47 30.42 -19.71
N PHE A 528 0.35 29.41 -19.39
CA PHE A 528 1.42 29.55 -18.39
C PHE A 528 2.70 30.08 -19.05
N THR A 529 3.63 30.57 -18.24
CA THR A 529 4.95 30.98 -18.72
C THR A 529 5.77 29.79 -19.21
N SER A 530 6.57 30.01 -20.25
CA SER A 530 7.49 29.01 -20.80
C SER A 530 8.49 28.50 -19.75
N SER A 531 8.80 27.22 -19.81
CA SER A 531 9.73 26.53 -18.91
C SER A 531 10.86 25.90 -19.70
N THR A 532 12.11 26.19 -19.30
CA THR A 532 13.32 25.56 -19.85
C THR A 532 13.25 24.05 -19.75
N PHE A 533 12.88 23.52 -18.58
CA PHE A 533 12.81 22.08 -18.34
C PHE A 533 11.74 21.40 -19.22
N MET A 534 10.55 21.99 -19.36
CA MET A 534 9.52 21.41 -20.23
C MET A 534 9.93 21.45 -21.71
N THR A 535 10.56 22.56 -22.11
CA THR A 535 11.06 22.73 -23.48
C THR A 535 12.16 21.73 -23.82
N GLU A 536 13.09 21.49 -22.89
CA GLU A 536 14.15 20.49 -23.01
C GLU A 536 13.56 19.07 -23.13
N ASN A 537 12.59 18.70 -22.31
CA ASN A 537 11.95 17.37 -22.39
C ASN A 537 11.26 17.13 -23.74
N VAL A 538 10.56 18.13 -24.28
CA VAL A 538 9.89 18.03 -25.60
C VAL A 538 10.92 17.85 -26.71
N LEU A 539 11.98 18.67 -26.70
CA LEU A 539 13.07 18.57 -27.67
C LEU A 539 13.85 17.27 -27.53
N GLU A 540 14.11 16.80 -26.32
CA GLU A 540 14.77 15.53 -26.08
C GLU A 540 13.96 14.36 -26.68
N ALA A 541 12.66 14.32 -26.45
CA ALA A 541 11.78 13.31 -27.02
C ALA A 541 11.82 13.33 -28.57
N MET A 542 11.74 14.51 -29.19
CA MET A 542 11.84 14.66 -30.65
C MET A 542 13.21 14.25 -31.20
N ALA A 543 14.30 14.67 -30.55
CA ALA A 543 15.66 14.33 -30.93
C ALA A 543 15.91 12.82 -30.90
N ARG A 544 15.42 12.17 -29.84
CA ARG A 544 15.49 10.71 -29.70
C ARG A 544 14.80 10.05 -30.88
N LEU A 545 13.56 10.39 -31.21
CA LEU A 545 12.84 9.78 -32.35
C LEU A 545 13.59 9.85 -33.69
N VAL A 546 14.31 10.95 -33.96
CA VAL A 546 15.14 11.07 -35.17
C VAL A 546 16.42 10.25 -35.09
N SER A 547 17.10 10.24 -33.96
CA SER A 547 18.32 9.42 -33.78
C SER A 547 18.07 7.92 -33.98
N LEU A 548 16.80 7.51 -33.90
CA LEU A 548 16.33 6.14 -34.08
C LEU A 548 15.84 5.86 -35.51
N ASN A 549 16.03 6.80 -36.45
CA ASN A 549 15.60 6.73 -37.86
C ASN A 549 14.09 6.44 -38.05
N VAL A 550 13.26 6.81 -37.07
CA VAL A 550 11.83 6.44 -37.05
C VAL A 550 10.98 7.37 -37.92
N THR A 551 11.33 8.66 -37.99
CA THR A 551 10.58 9.66 -38.76
C THR A 551 11.52 10.69 -39.40
N SER A 552 11.08 11.28 -40.51
CA SER A 552 11.52 12.62 -40.92
C SER A 552 10.53 13.63 -40.36
N HIS A 553 11.02 14.68 -39.70
CA HIS A 553 10.14 15.67 -39.09
C HIS A 553 9.29 16.36 -40.16
N PRO A 554 7.95 16.39 -40.03
CA PRO A 554 7.12 17.30 -40.80
C PRO A 554 7.62 18.73 -40.63
N GLU A 555 7.47 19.57 -41.65
CA GLU A 555 7.93 20.97 -41.64
C GLU A 555 7.48 21.73 -40.38
N GLN A 556 6.26 21.44 -39.91
CA GLN A 556 5.69 21.98 -38.67
C GLN A 556 6.53 21.65 -37.42
N VAL A 557 6.98 20.42 -37.27
CA VAL A 557 7.82 20.00 -36.12
C VAL A 557 9.17 20.69 -36.17
N LYS A 558 9.76 20.82 -37.37
CA LYS A 558 11.02 21.54 -37.52
C LYS A 558 10.91 23.01 -37.15
N LYS A 559 9.78 23.67 -37.51
CA LYS A 559 9.48 25.05 -37.09
C LYS A 559 9.36 25.18 -35.57
N MET A 560 8.67 24.25 -34.91
CA MET A 560 8.58 24.23 -33.44
C MET A 560 9.96 24.06 -32.80
N GLN A 561 10.80 23.17 -33.32
CA GLN A 561 12.16 22.95 -32.83
C GLN A 561 13.03 24.21 -32.92
N ILE A 562 12.99 24.91 -34.06
CA ILE A 562 13.75 26.15 -34.25
C ILE A 562 13.35 27.19 -33.19
N LYS A 563 12.06 27.43 -32.99
CA LYS A 563 11.55 28.38 -31.98
C LYS A 563 11.96 27.98 -30.56
N ALA A 564 11.83 26.71 -30.22
CA ALA A 564 12.20 26.19 -28.90
C ALA A 564 13.70 26.29 -28.62
N LEU A 565 14.55 26.02 -29.63
CA LEU A 565 15.99 26.19 -29.50
C LEU A 565 16.37 27.67 -29.36
N GLN A 566 15.68 28.59 -30.05
CA GLN A 566 15.89 30.03 -29.85
C GLN A 566 15.54 30.46 -28.41
N PHE A 567 14.45 29.92 -27.85
CA PHE A 567 14.09 30.12 -26.45
C PHE A 567 15.19 29.60 -25.51
N LEU A 568 15.64 28.35 -25.69
CA LEU A 568 16.70 27.77 -24.86
C LEU A 568 18.03 28.52 -24.97
N ASP A 569 18.43 28.90 -26.19
CA ASP A 569 19.62 29.72 -26.45
C ASP A 569 19.53 31.08 -25.71
N LYS A 570 18.35 31.71 -25.68
CA LYS A 570 18.13 32.94 -24.91
C LYS A 570 18.23 32.69 -23.40
N GLN A 571 17.63 31.61 -22.89
CA GLN A 571 17.64 31.27 -21.47
C GLN A 571 19.06 30.93 -20.98
N ILE A 572 19.84 30.17 -21.74
CA ILE A 572 21.22 29.84 -21.35
C ILE A 572 22.11 31.09 -21.35
N GLN A 573 21.90 32.00 -22.30
CA GLN A 573 22.64 33.26 -22.36
C GLN A 573 22.31 34.17 -21.17
N GLU A 574 21.05 34.19 -20.73
CA GLU A 574 20.66 34.92 -19.52
C GLU A 574 21.23 34.26 -18.26
N SER A 575 21.11 32.94 -18.14
CA SER A 575 21.68 32.16 -17.03
C SER A 575 23.18 32.39 -16.91
N TYR A 576 23.89 32.47 -18.03
CA TYR A 576 25.34 32.71 -18.08
C TYR A 576 25.79 34.00 -17.39
N LYS A 577 24.92 35.01 -17.29
CA LYS A 577 25.25 36.26 -16.58
C LYS A 577 25.49 36.03 -15.08
N TYR A 578 24.74 35.11 -14.47
CA TYR A 578 24.71 34.92 -13.01
C TYR A 578 25.19 33.53 -12.55
N VAL A 579 25.01 32.49 -13.37
CA VAL A 579 25.39 31.10 -13.05
C VAL A 579 26.73 30.78 -13.71
N LYS A 580 27.79 30.69 -12.90
CA LYS A 580 29.16 30.45 -13.37
C LYS A 580 29.61 28.99 -13.23
N THR A 581 28.69 28.07 -12.99
CA THR A 581 28.97 26.62 -12.90
C THR A 581 28.09 25.85 -13.88
N ALA A 582 28.62 24.77 -14.47
CA ALA A 582 27.81 23.85 -15.27
C ALA A 582 27.11 22.84 -14.35
N GLY A 583 25.87 23.15 -13.94
CA GLY A 583 25.01 22.25 -13.17
C GLY A 583 24.10 21.41 -14.06
N TYR A 584 23.15 20.70 -13.44
CA TYR A 584 22.20 19.80 -14.12
C TYR A 584 21.47 20.46 -15.31
N SER A 585 20.99 21.69 -15.15
CA SER A 585 20.30 22.42 -16.23
C SER A 585 21.22 22.75 -17.41
N GLN A 586 22.48 23.14 -17.17
CA GLN A 586 23.45 23.37 -18.24
C GLN A 586 23.80 22.05 -18.98
N ILE A 587 23.84 20.93 -18.26
CA ILE A 587 24.07 19.60 -18.85
C ILE A 587 22.90 19.21 -19.76
N LEU A 588 21.66 19.36 -19.28
CA LEU A 588 20.46 19.10 -20.09
C LEU A 588 20.40 19.98 -21.33
N TYR A 589 20.69 21.28 -21.20
CA TYR A 589 20.79 22.19 -22.35
C TYR A 589 21.86 21.71 -23.35
N LEU A 590 23.09 21.43 -22.91
CA LEU A 590 24.18 21.02 -23.80
C LEU A 590 23.89 19.68 -24.48
N TYR A 591 23.33 18.72 -23.74
CA TYR A 591 22.88 17.43 -24.24
C TYR A 591 21.79 17.60 -25.29
N THR A 592 20.71 18.32 -24.99
CA THR A 592 19.61 18.59 -25.92
C THR A 592 20.13 19.30 -27.16
N ARG A 593 20.90 20.38 -26.99
CA ARG A 593 21.44 21.18 -28.10
C ARG A 593 22.37 20.39 -28.99
N SER A 594 23.05 19.36 -28.45
CA SER A 594 23.97 18.51 -29.21
C SER A 594 23.26 17.65 -30.26
N ALA A 595 21.96 17.40 -30.10
CA ALA A 595 21.14 16.68 -31.07
C ALA A 595 20.70 17.54 -32.26
N TYR A 596 20.82 18.88 -32.16
CA TYR A 596 20.29 19.84 -33.13
C TYR A 596 21.39 20.70 -33.77
N ARG A 597 22.55 20.08 -34.09
CA ARG A 597 23.72 20.79 -34.64
C ARG A 597 23.48 21.37 -36.04
N ASP A 598 22.44 20.93 -36.72
CA ASP A 598 22.00 21.45 -38.01
C ASP A 598 21.32 22.82 -37.90
N ILE A 599 20.86 23.22 -36.71
CA ILE A 599 20.28 24.54 -36.43
C ILE A 599 21.34 25.41 -35.75
N PRO A 600 21.73 26.57 -36.32
CA PRO A 600 22.80 27.42 -35.77
C PRO A 600 22.41 28.00 -34.41
N LEU A 601 23.41 28.21 -33.55
CA LEU A 601 23.23 28.94 -32.30
C LEU A 601 22.88 30.39 -32.60
N THR A 602 21.96 30.97 -31.82
CA THR A 602 21.69 32.42 -31.86
C THR A 602 22.75 33.16 -31.03
N ASN A 603 22.36 34.03 -30.09
CA ASN A 603 23.27 34.84 -29.29
C ASN A 603 23.88 34.06 -28.09
N ALA A 604 23.87 32.72 -28.14
CA ALA A 604 24.27 31.84 -27.04
C ALA A 604 25.67 31.24 -27.17
N LEU A 605 26.42 31.56 -28.23
CA LEU A 605 27.69 30.90 -28.55
C LEU A 605 28.72 31.00 -27.41
N GLU A 606 28.79 32.16 -26.75
CA GLU A 606 29.72 32.40 -25.64
C GLU A 606 29.35 31.54 -24.42
N ALA A 607 28.09 31.61 -23.96
CA ALA A 607 27.57 30.79 -22.87
C ALA A 607 27.74 29.29 -23.15
N HIS A 608 27.41 28.87 -24.37
CA HIS A 608 27.53 27.49 -24.82
C HIS A 608 28.98 26.97 -24.74
N LYS A 609 29.94 27.73 -25.29
CA LYS A 609 31.37 27.37 -25.23
C LYS A 609 31.89 27.37 -23.79
N TYR A 610 31.44 28.32 -22.97
CA TYR A 610 31.85 28.42 -21.57
C TYR A 610 31.44 27.17 -20.77
N TYR A 611 30.16 26.78 -20.81
CA TYR A 611 29.70 25.61 -20.08
C TYR A 611 30.26 24.29 -20.64
N LEU A 612 30.41 24.18 -21.96
CA LEU A 612 31.07 23.02 -22.59
C LEU A 612 32.54 22.89 -22.12
N GLY A 613 33.25 24.02 -22.01
CA GLY A 613 34.61 24.08 -21.48
C GLY A 613 34.71 23.66 -20.01
N GLN A 614 33.73 24.04 -19.18
CA GLN A 614 33.67 23.61 -17.79
C GLN A 614 33.46 22.11 -17.65
N LEU A 615 32.48 21.55 -18.35
CA LEU A 615 32.20 20.11 -18.26
C LEU A 615 33.42 19.27 -18.67
N LYS A 616 34.22 19.73 -19.64
CA LYS A 616 35.50 19.10 -19.99
C LYS A 616 36.45 18.99 -18.78
N ALA A 617 36.45 19.96 -17.88
CA ALA A 617 37.33 19.99 -16.70
C ALA A 617 36.71 19.34 -15.46
N SER A 618 35.38 19.24 -15.36
CA SER A 618 34.67 18.86 -14.13
C SER A 618 33.87 17.55 -14.20
N TRP A 619 33.85 16.85 -15.35
CA TRP A 619 33.00 15.67 -15.55
C TRP A 619 33.22 14.54 -14.53
N THR A 620 34.41 14.46 -13.90
CA THR A 620 34.74 13.42 -12.90
C THR A 620 33.86 13.46 -11.66
N LYS A 621 33.29 14.64 -11.33
CA LYS A 621 32.44 14.89 -10.16
C LYS A 621 30.94 14.64 -10.42
N LEU A 622 30.57 14.36 -11.66
CA LEU A 622 29.17 14.19 -12.06
C LEU A 622 28.62 12.84 -11.60
N SER A 623 27.29 12.79 -11.40
CA SER A 623 26.57 11.53 -11.17
C SER A 623 26.64 10.60 -12.39
N LEU A 624 26.27 9.32 -12.21
CA LEU A 624 26.24 8.35 -13.31
C LEU A 624 25.40 8.82 -14.50
N TYR A 625 24.22 9.38 -14.22
CA TYR A 625 23.31 9.89 -15.26
C TYR A 625 23.91 11.11 -15.98
N GLU A 626 24.42 12.08 -15.23
CA GLU A 626 25.05 13.29 -15.80
C GLU A 626 26.31 12.95 -16.61
N LYS A 627 27.11 11.96 -16.19
CA LYS A 627 28.24 11.43 -16.96
C LYS A 627 27.77 10.86 -18.30
N ALA A 628 26.70 10.07 -18.31
CA ALA A 628 26.16 9.50 -19.54
C ALA A 628 25.72 10.59 -20.55
N LEU A 629 24.94 11.58 -20.08
CA LEU A 629 24.53 12.70 -20.93
C LEU A 629 25.71 13.53 -21.42
N THR A 630 26.69 13.78 -20.54
CA THR A 630 27.90 14.53 -20.88
C THR A 630 28.75 13.78 -21.91
N ALA A 631 28.88 12.46 -21.79
CA ALA A 631 29.63 11.65 -22.75
C ALA A 631 29.03 11.77 -24.16
N ILE A 632 27.71 11.62 -24.28
CA ILE A 632 26.98 11.78 -25.55
C ILE A 632 27.17 13.19 -26.12
N ALA A 633 26.97 14.22 -25.29
CA ALA A 633 27.13 15.60 -25.73
C ALA A 633 28.57 15.87 -26.23
N MET A 634 29.58 15.39 -25.51
CA MET A 634 30.99 15.54 -25.87
C MET A 634 31.32 14.85 -27.20
N GLU A 635 30.82 13.63 -27.42
CA GLU A 635 30.98 12.91 -28.69
C GLU A 635 30.38 13.71 -29.84
N ARG A 636 29.13 14.15 -29.68
CA ARG A 636 28.41 14.94 -30.69
C ARG A 636 29.06 16.29 -30.97
N TYR A 637 29.76 16.92 -30.03
CA TYR A 637 30.54 18.16 -30.27
C TYR A 637 31.98 17.91 -30.75
N GLY A 638 32.35 16.66 -31.08
CA GLY A 638 33.67 16.30 -31.58
C GLY A 638 34.77 16.35 -30.50
N LYS A 639 34.40 16.18 -29.23
CA LYS A 639 35.32 16.03 -28.09
C LYS A 639 35.48 14.54 -27.72
N THR A 640 35.68 13.71 -28.74
CA THR A 640 35.71 12.24 -28.66
C THR A 640 36.68 11.70 -27.60
N ASP A 641 37.84 12.33 -27.39
CA ASP A 641 38.79 11.89 -26.34
C ASP A 641 38.19 11.97 -24.94
N ILE A 642 37.40 13.01 -24.65
CA ILE A 642 36.74 13.19 -23.36
C ILE A 642 35.57 12.22 -23.24
N ALA A 643 34.79 12.05 -24.31
CA ALA A 643 33.69 11.08 -24.35
C ALA A 643 34.19 9.66 -24.03
N LYS A 644 35.30 9.22 -24.66
CA LYS A 644 35.96 7.94 -24.40
C LYS A 644 36.49 7.81 -22.98
N GLN A 645 37.03 8.88 -22.39
CA GLN A 645 37.45 8.88 -20.98
C GLN A 645 36.26 8.69 -20.03
N ILE A 646 35.13 9.33 -20.32
CA ILE A 646 33.91 9.16 -19.51
C ILE A 646 33.39 7.73 -19.62
N ILE A 647 33.33 7.15 -20.83
CA ILE A 647 32.92 5.75 -21.04
C ILE A 647 33.84 4.79 -20.29
N ARG A 648 35.16 4.98 -20.39
CA ARG A 648 36.13 4.19 -19.62
C ARG A 648 35.88 4.29 -18.11
N SER A 649 35.64 5.49 -17.59
CA SER A 649 35.30 5.67 -16.18
C SER A 649 34.01 4.93 -15.81
N LEU A 650 32.97 5.00 -16.63
CA LEU A 650 31.73 4.27 -16.40
C LEU A 650 31.96 2.75 -16.39
N LYS A 651 32.83 2.21 -17.26
CA LYS A 651 33.25 0.80 -17.24
C LYS A 651 33.99 0.42 -15.96
N GLU A 652 34.94 1.25 -15.52
CA GLU A 652 35.75 1.02 -14.30
C GLU A 652 34.90 0.94 -13.02
N TYR A 653 33.76 1.62 -12.97
CA TYR A 653 32.80 1.56 -11.86
C TYR A 653 31.63 0.57 -12.07
N SER A 654 31.65 -0.21 -13.14
CA SER A 654 30.64 -1.24 -13.38
C SER A 654 30.91 -2.51 -12.58
N THR A 655 29.88 -3.33 -12.41
CA THR A 655 29.90 -4.65 -11.80
C THR A 655 29.34 -5.63 -12.83
N THR A 656 30.04 -6.73 -13.07
CA THR A 656 29.61 -7.76 -14.01
C THR A 656 29.52 -9.10 -13.31
N THR A 657 28.35 -9.76 -13.37
CA THR A 657 28.18 -11.14 -12.90
C THR A 657 27.53 -12.01 -13.99
N PRO A 658 27.77 -13.33 -14.00
CA PRO A 658 27.12 -14.23 -14.96
C PRO A 658 25.60 -14.16 -14.94
N GLU A 659 25.00 -13.90 -13.78
CA GLU A 659 23.54 -13.91 -13.55
C GLU A 659 22.89 -12.56 -13.91
N MET A 660 23.52 -11.44 -13.54
CA MET A 660 22.95 -10.10 -13.67
C MET A 660 23.46 -9.33 -14.88
N GLY A 661 24.54 -9.77 -15.54
CA GLY A 661 25.19 -9.00 -16.59
C GLY A 661 25.97 -7.82 -16.01
N MET A 662 26.09 -6.73 -16.77
CA MET A 662 26.86 -5.53 -16.42
C MET A 662 25.91 -4.44 -15.89
N TYR A 663 26.21 -3.89 -14.71
CA TYR A 663 25.40 -2.86 -14.03
C TYR A 663 26.24 -2.02 -13.07
N TRP A 664 25.66 -0.98 -12.47
CA TRP A 664 26.37 -0.13 -11.50
C TRP A 664 25.84 -0.37 -10.09
N ALA A 665 26.66 -1.00 -9.24
CA ALA A 665 26.24 -1.41 -7.91
C ALA A 665 25.84 -0.25 -6.99
N ASN A 666 26.34 0.98 -7.24
CA ASN A 666 26.02 2.22 -6.54
C ASN A 666 24.89 3.04 -7.19
N ASN A 667 24.29 2.56 -8.28
CA ASN A 667 23.08 3.16 -8.85
C ASN A 667 21.93 2.96 -7.84
N ARG A 668 21.45 4.05 -7.26
CA ARG A 668 20.41 4.07 -6.22
C ARG A 668 19.30 5.00 -6.67
N SER A 669 18.05 4.56 -6.56
CA SER A 669 16.87 5.39 -6.78
C SER A 669 16.44 6.03 -5.46
N SER A 670 15.94 7.26 -5.52
CA SER A 670 15.31 7.96 -4.38
C SER A 670 14.14 8.81 -4.91
N LEU A 671 13.34 9.40 -4.01
CA LEU A 671 12.24 10.29 -4.41
C LEU A 671 12.69 11.52 -5.22
N PHE A 672 13.98 11.91 -5.13
CA PHE A 672 14.52 13.13 -5.72
C PHE A 672 15.57 12.87 -6.81
N THR A 673 15.79 11.60 -7.19
CA THR A 673 16.79 11.22 -8.20
C THR A 673 16.15 10.38 -9.29
N ASN A 674 16.82 10.32 -10.44
CA ASN A 674 16.42 9.44 -11.54
C ASN A 674 16.29 7.98 -11.06
N SER A 675 15.38 7.24 -11.69
CA SER A 675 15.25 5.81 -11.40
C SER A 675 16.52 5.06 -11.81
N ALA A 676 16.75 3.90 -11.18
CA ALA A 676 17.89 3.05 -11.52
C ALA A 676 17.83 2.62 -13.01
N ILE A 677 16.64 2.30 -13.51
CA ILE A 677 16.40 1.94 -14.92
C ILE A 677 16.73 3.13 -15.83
N GLN A 678 16.26 4.35 -15.52
CA GLN A 678 16.53 5.54 -16.32
C GLN A 678 18.04 5.82 -16.42
N THR A 679 18.75 5.73 -15.29
CA THR A 679 20.21 5.91 -15.26
C THR A 679 20.93 4.85 -16.07
N HIS A 680 20.52 3.58 -15.95
CA HIS A 680 21.11 2.48 -16.70
C HIS A 680 20.92 2.64 -18.21
N VAL A 681 19.72 2.99 -18.65
CA VAL A 681 19.40 3.21 -20.08
C VAL A 681 20.19 4.40 -20.64
N ALA A 682 20.38 5.47 -19.86
CA ALA A 682 21.21 6.59 -20.28
C ALA A 682 22.67 6.17 -20.51
N ILE A 683 23.26 5.39 -19.59
CA ILE A 683 24.63 4.88 -19.75
C ILE A 683 24.72 3.94 -20.95
N MET A 684 23.77 3.02 -21.09
CA MET A 684 23.72 2.10 -22.21
C MET A 684 23.63 2.84 -23.56
N SER A 685 22.86 3.94 -23.60
CA SER A 685 22.78 4.82 -24.78
C SER A 685 24.13 5.49 -25.08
N ALA A 686 24.86 5.93 -24.05
CA ALA A 686 26.19 6.52 -24.23
C ALA A 686 27.21 5.50 -24.76
N PHE A 687 27.18 4.26 -24.25
CA PHE A 687 28.02 3.17 -24.78
C PHE A 687 27.69 2.88 -26.24
N ARG A 688 26.40 2.74 -26.58
CA ARG A 688 25.98 2.48 -27.95
C ARG A 688 26.41 3.59 -28.91
N GLU A 689 26.30 4.85 -28.50
CA GLU A 689 26.63 5.99 -29.36
C GLU A 689 28.14 6.14 -29.61
N ILE A 690 28.97 5.85 -28.61
CA ILE A 690 30.42 6.07 -28.67
C ILE A 690 31.19 4.84 -29.14
N GLU A 691 30.75 3.64 -28.76
CA GLU A 691 31.43 2.37 -29.06
C GLU A 691 30.65 1.45 -30.00
N GLY A 692 29.38 1.74 -30.28
CA GLY A 692 28.49 0.85 -31.04
C GLY A 692 27.96 -0.32 -30.21
N ASN A 693 27.44 -1.34 -30.92
CA ASN A 693 27.03 -2.59 -30.27
C ASN A 693 28.26 -3.39 -29.86
N SER A 694 28.39 -3.68 -28.56
CA SER A 694 29.52 -4.39 -27.96
C SER A 694 29.06 -5.45 -26.97
N THR A 695 29.97 -6.33 -26.53
CA THR A 695 29.70 -7.31 -25.45
C THR A 695 29.19 -6.64 -24.18
N ASP A 696 29.69 -5.44 -23.86
CA ASP A 696 29.24 -4.67 -22.69
C ASP A 696 27.75 -4.30 -22.82
N THR A 697 27.31 -3.85 -24.00
CA THR A 697 25.90 -3.52 -24.23
C THR A 697 24.98 -4.75 -24.14
N GLU A 698 25.44 -5.94 -24.49
CA GLU A 698 24.69 -7.19 -24.28
C GLU A 698 24.59 -7.57 -22.80
N LEU A 699 25.66 -7.39 -22.04
CA LEU A 699 25.65 -7.59 -20.59
C LEU A 699 24.74 -6.56 -19.89
N MET A 700 24.66 -5.33 -20.39
CA MET A 700 23.72 -4.33 -19.88
C MET A 700 22.26 -4.67 -20.17
N LYS A 701 21.97 -5.27 -21.34
CA LYS A 701 20.63 -5.78 -21.68
C LYS A 701 20.20 -6.87 -20.73
N GLN A 702 21.11 -7.78 -20.40
CA GLN A 702 20.84 -8.84 -19.43
C GLN A 702 20.37 -8.25 -18.10
N TRP A 703 21.01 -7.18 -17.60
CA TRP A 703 20.59 -6.54 -16.36
C TRP A 703 19.16 -5.97 -16.44
N LEU A 704 18.83 -5.25 -17.52
CA LEU A 704 17.49 -4.70 -17.73
C LEU A 704 16.43 -5.80 -17.76
N LEU A 705 16.74 -6.90 -18.45
CA LEU A 705 15.85 -8.04 -18.53
C LEU A 705 15.64 -8.70 -17.16
N ARG A 706 16.68 -8.78 -16.32
CA ARG A 706 16.56 -9.21 -14.92
C ARG A 706 15.71 -8.27 -14.07
N GLN A 707 15.78 -6.95 -14.31
CA GLN A 707 14.88 -6.02 -13.61
C GLN A 707 13.41 -6.25 -14.00
N LYS A 708 13.12 -6.51 -15.29
CA LYS A 708 11.75 -6.83 -15.74
C LYS A 708 11.19 -8.11 -15.11
N GLN A 709 12.05 -9.04 -14.71
CA GLN A 709 11.64 -10.29 -14.07
C GLN A 709 10.97 -10.07 -12.71
N THR A 710 11.47 -9.12 -11.90
CA THR A 710 11.01 -8.89 -10.51
C THR A 710 10.24 -7.58 -10.33
N GLN A 711 10.06 -6.80 -11.39
CA GLN A 711 9.43 -5.48 -11.35
C GLN A 711 8.36 -5.37 -12.44
N SER A 712 7.24 -4.74 -12.08
CA SER A 712 6.29 -4.24 -13.07
C SER A 712 6.86 -2.96 -13.67
N TRP A 713 7.01 -2.97 -14.99
CA TRP A 713 7.40 -1.79 -15.72
C TRP A 713 6.12 -1.08 -16.12
N GLY A 714 5.70 -0.11 -15.30
CA GLY A 714 4.46 0.63 -15.52
C GLY A 714 4.46 1.50 -16.77
N SER A 715 3.44 2.35 -16.93
CA SER A 715 3.29 3.19 -18.13
C SER A 715 4.06 4.51 -18.03
N THR A 716 5.39 4.48 -18.17
CA THR A 716 6.24 5.69 -18.14
C THR A 716 7.13 5.78 -19.38
N PRO A 717 7.59 6.98 -19.80
CA PRO A 717 8.59 7.12 -20.87
C PRO A 717 9.88 6.33 -20.59
N THR A 718 10.28 6.18 -19.33
CA THR A 718 11.43 5.35 -18.95
C THR A 718 11.22 3.87 -19.28
N THR A 719 10.01 3.35 -19.11
CA THR A 719 9.66 1.98 -19.52
C THR A 719 9.83 1.81 -21.03
N VAL A 720 9.34 2.78 -21.81
CA VAL A 720 9.47 2.80 -23.26
C VAL A 720 10.95 2.79 -23.68
N ASP A 721 11.76 3.63 -23.04
CA ASP A 721 13.20 3.71 -23.30
C ASP A 721 13.92 2.40 -22.98
N ALA A 722 13.58 1.77 -21.86
CA ALA A 722 14.16 0.50 -21.44
C ALA A 722 13.80 -0.64 -22.40
N ILE A 723 12.55 -0.68 -22.87
CA ILE A 723 12.10 -1.65 -23.87
C ILE A 723 12.81 -1.39 -25.20
N TYR A 724 12.89 -0.13 -25.64
CA TYR A 724 13.63 0.22 -26.85
C TYR A 724 15.10 -0.22 -26.77
N ALA A 725 15.77 0.08 -25.65
CA ALA A 725 17.15 -0.33 -25.41
C ALA A 725 17.31 -1.85 -25.48
N LEU A 726 16.36 -2.62 -24.93
CA LEU A 726 16.32 -4.08 -25.00
C LEU A 726 16.12 -4.60 -26.43
N LEU A 727 15.19 -4.02 -27.19
CA LEU A 727 14.79 -4.54 -28.51
C LEU A 727 15.76 -4.19 -29.63
N LEU A 728 16.43 -3.04 -29.57
CA LEU A 728 17.15 -2.46 -30.71
C LEU A 728 18.65 -2.29 -30.48
N THR A 729 19.18 -2.76 -29.35
CA THR A 729 20.61 -2.83 -29.10
C THR A 729 21.08 -4.27 -29.24
N GLY A 730 22.22 -4.48 -29.90
CA GLY A 730 22.83 -5.81 -30.03
C GLY A 730 22.08 -6.80 -30.94
N ASN A 731 22.15 -8.09 -30.63
CA ASN A 731 21.58 -9.19 -31.43
C ASN A 731 20.04 -9.19 -31.38
N ASN A 732 19.41 -9.39 -32.53
CA ASN A 732 17.96 -9.51 -32.65
C ASN A 732 17.45 -10.86 -32.11
N GLN A 733 17.21 -10.92 -30.79
CA GLN A 733 16.69 -12.09 -30.08
C GLN A 733 15.20 -12.36 -30.37
N LEU A 734 14.46 -11.38 -30.91
CA LEU A 734 13.06 -11.55 -31.28
C LEU A 734 12.89 -12.38 -32.56
N ALA A 735 13.81 -12.24 -33.51
CA ALA A 735 13.73 -12.90 -34.81
C ALA A 735 14.18 -14.38 -34.79
N SER A 736 14.74 -14.86 -33.68
CA SER A 736 15.30 -16.20 -33.56
C SER A 736 14.62 -16.97 -32.42
N PRO A 737 13.61 -17.82 -32.70
CA PRO A 737 13.00 -18.65 -31.67
C PRO A 737 14.05 -19.58 -31.05
N GLU A 738 14.13 -19.62 -29.71
CA GLU A 738 15.01 -20.52 -28.98
C GLU A 738 14.43 -21.95 -29.03
N ASP A 739 15.25 -22.92 -29.41
CA ASP A 739 14.90 -24.33 -29.37
C ASP A 739 15.34 -24.90 -28.01
N LEU A 740 14.52 -24.63 -27.00
CA LEU A 740 14.76 -25.03 -25.62
C LEU A 740 14.18 -26.42 -25.36
N SER A 741 15.05 -27.39 -25.08
CA SER A 741 14.64 -28.71 -24.59
C SER A 741 14.72 -28.74 -23.06
N VAL A 742 13.61 -29.12 -22.42
CA VAL A 742 13.47 -29.17 -20.96
C VAL A 742 13.23 -30.59 -20.50
N LYS A 743 14.02 -31.04 -19.52
CA LYS A 743 13.87 -32.34 -18.89
C LYS A 743 13.70 -32.17 -17.38
N LEU A 744 12.60 -32.68 -16.84
CA LEU A 744 12.32 -32.73 -15.41
C LEU A 744 12.55 -34.15 -14.92
N GLY A 745 13.69 -34.40 -14.28
CA GLY A 745 14.17 -35.74 -13.97
C GLY A 745 14.36 -36.59 -15.22
N ASN A 746 13.43 -37.51 -15.49
CA ASN A 746 13.44 -38.36 -16.69
C ASN A 746 12.40 -37.96 -17.74
N LYS A 747 11.51 -37.01 -17.43
CA LYS A 747 10.40 -36.62 -18.30
C LYS A 747 10.81 -35.42 -19.15
N ASN A 748 10.70 -35.56 -20.47
CA ASN A 748 10.85 -34.43 -21.39
C ASN A 748 9.56 -33.61 -21.39
N LEU A 749 9.71 -32.29 -21.35
CA LEU A 749 8.62 -31.33 -21.41
C LEU A 749 8.74 -30.58 -22.74
N ASN A 750 7.63 -30.52 -23.46
CA ASN A 750 7.55 -29.83 -24.73
C ASN A 750 6.79 -28.52 -24.54
N VAL A 751 7.22 -27.48 -25.28
CA VAL A 751 6.44 -26.25 -25.42
C VAL A 751 5.20 -26.56 -26.24
N SER A 752 4.02 -26.10 -25.81
CA SER A 752 2.81 -26.21 -26.61
C SER A 752 2.94 -25.34 -27.87
N PRO A 753 2.32 -25.72 -29.01
CA PRO A 753 2.38 -24.89 -30.22
C PRO A 753 1.92 -23.44 -29.99
N GLU A 754 0.96 -23.25 -29.09
CA GLU A 754 0.38 -21.94 -28.71
C GLU A 754 1.35 -21.06 -27.90
N GLU A 755 2.34 -21.65 -27.20
CA GLU A 755 3.30 -20.95 -26.35
C GLU A 755 4.70 -20.84 -26.97
N THR A 756 4.83 -21.15 -28.28
CA THR A 756 6.12 -21.17 -29.00
C THR A 756 6.85 -19.83 -29.00
N THR A 757 6.13 -18.70 -28.88
CA THR A 757 6.76 -17.37 -28.91
C THR A 757 7.50 -17.04 -27.60
N LEU A 758 6.81 -17.16 -26.46
CA LEU A 758 7.44 -17.03 -25.14
C LEU A 758 8.32 -18.25 -24.82
N GLY A 759 8.06 -19.38 -25.48
CA GLY A 759 8.53 -20.69 -25.03
C GLY A 759 8.07 -20.98 -23.61
N TYR A 760 6.83 -20.60 -23.28
CA TYR A 760 6.29 -20.75 -21.94
C TYR A 760 5.94 -22.21 -21.67
N ILE A 761 6.46 -22.75 -20.57
CA ILE A 761 6.19 -24.10 -20.12
C ILE A 761 5.72 -24.02 -18.68
N LYS A 762 4.52 -24.52 -18.42
CA LYS A 762 4.04 -24.77 -17.06
C LYS A 762 3.55 -26.20 -16.96
N GLN A 763 4.17 -26.99 -16.09
CA GLN A 763 3.75 -28.36 -15.82
C GLN A 763 3.66 -28.58 -14.32
N THR A 764 2.51 -29.08 -13.88
CA THR A 764 2.24 -29.45 -12.48
C THR A 764 2.10 -30.96 -12.36
N PHE A 765 2.60 -31.50 -11.25
CA PHE A 765 2.50 -32.89 -10.81
C PHE A 765 1.99 -32.91 -9.38
N THR A 766 1.23 -33.94 -9.01
CA THR A 766 0.63 -34.05 -7.68
C THR A 766 0.88 -35.41 -7.04
N GLY A 767 1.01 -35.42 -5.71
CA GLY A 767 1.11 -36.65 -4.91
C GLY A 767 2.10 -37.68 -5.47
N LYS A 768 1.59 -38.86 -5.81
CA LYS A 768 2.40 -40.03 -6.23
C LYS A 768 3.13 -39.87 -7.57
N GLU A 769 2.77 -38.88 -8.38
CA GLU A 769 3.46 -38.59 -9.64
C GLU A 769 4.87 -38.01 -9.42
N ILE A 770 5.10 -37.43 -8.24
CA ILE A 770 6.32 -36.72 -7.91
C ILE A 770 7.40 -37.72 -7.48
N THR A 771 8.54 -37.71 -8.17
CA THR A 771 9.70 -38.55 -7.84
C THR A 771 10.90 -37.71 -7.46
N SER A 772 11.81 -38.25 -6.63
CA SER A 772 13.03 -37.54 -6.21
C SER A 772 13.90 -37.09 -7.38
N LYS A 773 13.88 -37.81 -8.52
CA LYS A 773 14.60 -37.44 -9.74
C LYS A 773 14.09 -36.13 -10.34
N MET A 774 12.80 -35.80 -10.17
CA MET A 774 12.18 -34.57 -10.69
C MET A 774 12.65 -33.31 -9.97
N MET A 775 13.43 -33.40 -8.90
CA MET A 775 14.09 -32.24 -8.28
C MET A 775 15.23 -31.67 -9.14
N ASN A 776 15.61 -32.36 -10.22
CA ASN A 776 16.60 -31.88 -11.18
C ASN A 776 15.91 -31.44 -12.46
N VAL A 777 16.14 -30.18 -12.85
CA VAL A 777 15.70 -29.60 -14.12
C VAL A 777 16.91 -29.46 -15.02
N THR A 778 16.88 -30.09 -16.18
CA THR A 778 17.93 -29.96 -17.18
C THR A 778 17.41 -29.16 -18.36
N LEU A 779 18.10 -28.08 -18.68
CA LEU A 779 17.85 -27.22 -19.83
C LEU A 779 18.94 -27.46 -20.87
N SER A 780 18.55 -27.65 -22.13
CA SER A 780 19.48 -27.72 -23.27
C SER A 780 19.12 -26.64 -24.28
N LYS A 781 20.06 -25.72 -24.53
CA LYS A 781 19.87 -24.53 -25.36
C LYS A 781 20.75 -24.55 -26.59
N LYS A 782 20.20 -24.09 -27.72
CA LYS A 782 20.95 -23.96 -28.98
C LYS A 782 21.53 -22.57 -29.16
N GLN A 783 20.91 -21.53 -28.58
CA GLN A 783 21.36 -20.16 -28.72
C GLN A 783 21.80 -19.57 -27.38
N GLN A 784 22.59 -18.50 -27.44
CA GLN A 784 23.05 -17.74 -26.28
C GLN A 784 22.05 -16.61 -25.97
N GLN A 785 20.82 -16.99 -25.63
CA GLN A 785 19.74 -16.07 -25.23
C GLN A 785 19.37 -16.30 -23.77
N ALA A 786 18.73 -15.36 -23.07
CA ALA A 786 18.28 -15.59 -21.70
C ALA A 786 17.09 -16.55 -21.64
N SER A 787 16.95 -17.32 -20.57
CA SER A 787 15.73 -18.06 -20.19
C SER A 787 15.63 -18.07 -18.68
N TRP A 788 14.41 -18.06 -18.14
CA TRP A 788 14.20 -18.09 -16.70
C TRP A 788 12.96 -18.85 -16.29
N GLY A 789 12.83 -19.12 -15.00
CA GLY A 789 11.65 -19.70 -14.40
C GLY A 789 11.86 -20.09 -12.96
N GLY A 790 11.09 -21.08 -12.51
CA GLY A 790 11.21 -21.66 -11.20
C GLY A 790 10.71 -23.09 -11.13
N LEU A 791 11.32 -23.88 -10.25
CA LEU A 791 10.76 -25.15 -9.79
C LEU A 791 10.22 -24.97 -8.36
N TYR A 792 8.97 -25.37 -8.15
CA TYR A 792 8.24 -25.17 -6.90
C TYR A 792 7.83 -26.51 -6.32
N LEU A 793 8.36 -26.84 -5.15
CA LEU A 793 7.95 -27.99 -4.36
C LEU A 793 7.08 -27.53 -3.20
N GLN A 794 5.81 -27.95 -3.19
CA GLN A 794 4.87 -27.67 -2.12
C GLN A 794 4.57 -28.94 -1.33
N TYR A 795 4.56 -28.85 0.00
CA TYR A 795 4.26 -29.95 0.92
C TYR A 795 3.72 -29.40 2.24
N PHE A 796 2.92 -30.18 2.94
CA PHE A 796 2.48 -29.82 4.29
C PHE A 796 3.51 -30.34 5.29
N GLU A 797 3.90 -29.51 6.25
CA GLU A 797 4.82 -29.87 7.32
C GLU A 797 4.38 -29.25 8.64
N LYS A 798 4.62 -29.97 9.74
CA LYS A 798 4.42 -29.44 11.09
C LYS A 798 5.39 -28.31 11.34
N LEU A 799 4.93 -27.21 11.95
CA LEU A 799 5.72 -26.01 12.18
C LEU A 799 7.05 -26.33 12.89
N ASP A 800 7.03 -27.17 13.92
CA ASP A 800 8.21 -27.60 14.69
C ASP A 800 9.30 -28.32 13.88
N LYS A 801 8.96 -28.83 12.69
CA LYS A 801 9.87 -29.51 11.76
C LYS A 801 10.33 -28.63 10.60
N ILE A 802 9.77 -27.43 10.44
CA ILE A 802 10.14 -26.54 9.34
C ILE A 802 11.51 -25.93 9.63
N THR A 803 12.45 -26.22 8.74
CA THR A 803 13.76 -25.57 8.69
C THR A 803 13.75 -24.40 7.72
N SER A 804 14.65 -23.45 7.92
CA SER A 804 14.84 -22.34 7.01
C SER A 804 15.14 -22.81 5.59
N HIS A 805 14.51 -22.14 4.62
CA HIS A 805 14.78 -22.30 3.19
C HIS A 805 15.17 -20.94 2.63
N SER A 806 16.25 -20.92 1.87
CA SER A 806 16.70 -19.74 1.14
C SER A 806 17.07 -20.13 -0.28
N SER A 807 16.88 -19.19 -1.18
CA SER A 807 17.30 -19.29 -2.58
C SER A 807 18.20 -18.09 -2.87
N ASP A 808 17.71 -17.16 -3.69
CA ASP A 808 18.34 -15.85 -3.95
C ASP A 808 17.92 -14.79 -2.92
N ILE A 809 16.96 -15.13 -2.06
CA ILE A 809 16.53 -14.34 -0.90
C ILE A 809 16.56 -15.18 0.36
N SER A 810 16.65 -14.51 1.52
CA SER A 810 16.57 -15.14 2.84
C SER A 810 15.73 -14.30 3.81
N VAL A 811 15.16 -14.98 4.79
CA VAL A 811 14.44 -14.36 5.91
C VAL A 811 14.82 -15.08 7.20
N LYS A 812 15.13 -14.31 8.24
CA LYS A 812 15.45 -14.80 9.58
C LYS A 812 14.55 -14.11 10.59
N LYS A 813 13.99 -14.89 11.51
CA LYS A 813 13.18 -14.42 12.63
C LYS A 813 13.95 -14.61 13.92
N ASP A 814 14.12 -13.54 14.68
CA ASP A 814 14.74 -13.54 16.00
C ASP A 814 13.78 -12.87 16.99
N LEU A 815 13.66 -13.44 18.19
CA LEU A 815 12.83 -12.88 19.26
C LEU A 815 13.74 -12.33 20.36
N PHE A 816 13.38 -11.17 20.92
CA PHE A 816 14.09 -10.53 22.01
C PHE A 816 13.12 -10.06 23.10
N ILE A 817 13.47 -10.21 24.37
CA ILE A 817 12.82 -9.48 25.45
C ILE A 817 13.24 -8.01 25.32
N GLN A 818 12.26 -7.12 25.27
CA GLN A 818 12.48 -5.68 25.24
C GLN A 818 12.25 -5.10 26.64
N LYS A 819 13.30 -4.53 27.22
CA LYS A 819 13.22 -3.81 28.50
C LYS A 819 13.49 -2.32 28.26
N GLU A 820 12.57 -1.49 28.72
CA GLU A 820 12.76 -0.03 28.71
C GLU A 820 13.84 0.36 29.72
N SER A 821 14.73 1.27 29.33
CA SER A 821 15.74 1.82 30.21
C SER A 821 15.89 3.32 29.94
N ASN A 822 16.49 4.05 30.89
CA ASN A 822 16.72 5.50 30.76
C ASN A 822 17.59 5.87 29.53
N ASN A 823 18.34 4.91 28.98
CA ASN A 823 19.21 5.10 27.81
C ASN A 823 18.62 4.50 26.51
N GLY A 824 17.32 4.18 26.50
CA GLY A 824 16.63 3.53 25.39
C GLY A 824 16.32 2.05 25.64
N ASN A 825 15.66 1.43 24.67
CA ASN A 825 15.22 0.04 24.82
C ASN A 825 16.39 -0.92 24.68
N THR A 826 16.50 -1.85 25.62
CA THR A 826 17.47 -2.96 25.59
C THR A 826 16.79 -4.23 25.04
N LEU A 827 17.50 -4.94 24.16
CA LEU A 827 17.03 -6.18 23.54
C LEU A 827 17.90 -7.36 23.99
N THR A 828 17.29 -8.33 24.65
CA THR A 828 17.96 -9.55 25.14
C THR A 828 17.38 -10.77 24.43
N PRO A 829 18.18 -11.64 23.80
CA PRO A 829 17.67 -12.87 23.17
C PRO A 829 16.86 -13.73 24.15
N LEU A 830 15.81 -14.42 23.68
CA LEU A 830 14.99 -15.29 24.53
C LEU A 830 15.76 -16.47 25.14
N ALA A 831 16.82 -16.94 24.47
CA ALA A 831 17.56 -18.12 24.90
C ALA A 831 18.09 -17.97 26.34
N GLY A 832 17.70 -18.92 27.21
CA GLY A 832 18.10 -18.95 28.61
C GLY A 832 17.39 -17.94 29.53
N GLN A 833 16.35 -17.25 29.04
CA GLN A 833 15.53 -16.35 29.85
C GLN A 833 14.24 -17.03 30.34
N ASN A 834 13.76 -16.64 31.51
CA ASN A 834 12.43 -17.01 31.99
C ASN A 834 11.42 -15.96 31.53
N LEU A 835 10.44 -16.37 30.73
CA LEU A 835 9.40 -15.49 30.22
C LEU A 835 8.20 -15.47 31.15
N GLN A 836 7.62 -14.29 31.35
CA GLN A 836 6.44 -14.08 32.19
C GLN A 836 5.34 -13.35 31.42
N VAL A 837 4.10 -13.55 31.84
CA VAL A 837 2.97 -12.73 31.36
C VAL A 837 3.25 -11.26 31.65
N GLY A 838 3.00 -10.41 30.64
CA GLY A 838 3.32 -8.98 30.67
C GLY A 838 4.70 -8.62 30.13
N ASP A 839 5.59 -9.58 29.84
CA ASP A 839 6.84 -9.27 29.15
C ASP A 839 6.57 -8.73 27.74
N ARG A 840 7.35 -7.72 27.34
CA ARG A 840 7.33 -7.19 25.97
C ARG A 840 8.37 -7.90 25.13
N ILE A 841 7.95 -8.48 24.01
CA ILE A 841 8.82 -9.17 23.07
C ILE A 841 8.93 -8.35 21.80
N CYS A 842 10.17 -8.07 21.37
CA CYS A 842 10.49 -7.52 20.06
C CYS A 842 10.76 -8.68 19.11
N ILE A 843 9.94 -8.79 18.06
CA ILE A 843 10.16 -9.72 16.97
C ILE A 843 10.94 -8.96 15.89
N ARG A 844 12.15 -9.45 15.59
CA ARG A 844 13.04 -8.91 14.57
C ARG A 844 13.07 -9.86 13.38
N ILE A 845 12.72 -9.35 12.21
CA ILE A 845 12.79 -10.06 10.95
C ILE A 845 13.90 -9.44 10.11
N THR A 846 14.94 -10.23 9.83
CA THR A 846 16.03 -9.82 8.93
C THR A 846 15.79 -10.43 7.57
N VAL A 847 15.66 -9.58 6.56
CA VAL A 847 15.48 -9.96 5.15
C VAL A 847 16.76 -9.65 4.40
N THR A 848 17.21 -10.56 3.53
CA THR A 848 18.30 -10.28 2.59
C THR A 848 17.89 -10.69 1.18
N ASN A 849 18.17 -9.83 0.20
CA ASN A 849 17.92 -10.06 -1.22
C ASN A 849 19.10 -9.55 -2.09
N ASN A 850 19.28 -10.14 -3.26
CA ASN A 850 20.37 -9.83 -4.18
C ASN A 850 19.99 -8.87 -5.32
N GLN A 851 18.71 -8.50 -5.44
CA GLN A 851 18.18 -7.64 -6.49
C GLN A 851 16.96 -6.85 -6.01
N ASP A 852 16.67 -5.73 -6.67
CA ASP A 852 15.51 -4.90 -6.41
C ASP A 852 14.22 -5.64 -6.82
N MET A 853 13.20 -5.64 -5.95
CA MET A 853 11.95 -6.36 -6.17
C MET A 853 10.75 -5.46 -5.90
N GLN A 854 9.68 -5.66 -6.65
CA GLN A 854 8.37 -5.07 -6.36
C GLN A 854 7.37 -6.12 -5.90
N PHE A 855 6.35 -5.69 -5.18
CA PHE A 855 5.25 -6.55 -4.71
C PHE A 855 5.75 -7.69 -3.82
N VAL A 856 6.57 -7.35 -2.82
CA VAL A 856 7.11 -8.34 -1.88
C VAL A 856 6.20 -8.45 -0.67
N HIS A 857 5.82 -9.67 -0.35
CA HIS A 857 5.01 -9.99 0.82
C HIS A 857 5.88 -10.72 1.86
N LEU A 858 5.90 -10.18 3.07
CA LEU A 858 6.46 -10.85 4.24
C LEU A 858 5.30 -11.15 5.19
N LYS A 859 5.18 -12.41 5.61
CA LYS A 859 4.19 -12.88 6.57
C LYS A 859 4.89 -13.51 7.76
N ASP A 860 4.58 -13.04 8.96
CA ASP A 860 5.09 -13.63 10.20
C ASP A 860 3.96 -14.21 11.04
N LEU A 861 3.97 -15.52 11.21
CA LEU A 861 3.05 -16.25 12.08
C LEU A 861 3.52 -16.15 13.54
N ARG A 862 2.65 -15.76 14.46
CA ARG A 862 2.99 -15.55 15.89
C ARG A 862 2.53 -16.69 16.78
N ALA A 863 3.16 -16.92 17.92
CA ALA A 863 2.65 -17.80 18.99
C ALA A 863 1.27 -17.33 19.52
N GLY A 864 0.41 -18.26 19.96
CA GLY A 864 -0.94 -17.95 20.46
C GLY A 864 -0.96 -17.13 21.76
N CYS A 865 0.15 -17.07 22.49
CA CYS A 865 0.31 -16.24 23.68
C CYS A 865 0.70 -14.79 23.40
N PHE A 866 0.95 -14.41 22.15
CA PHE A 866 1.41 -13.07 21.79
C PHE A 866 0.26 -12.16 21.34
N GLU A 867 0.16 -11.01 22.01
CA GLU A 867 -0.75 -9.92 21.65
C GLU A 867 0.01 -8.78 20.97
N PRO A 868 -0.39 -8.31 19.78
CA PRO A 868 0.25 -7.18 19.11
C PRO A 868 0.18 -5.90 19.96
N THR A 869 1.31 -5.23 20.14
CA THR A 869 1.32 -3.91 20.81
C THR A 869 0.65 -2.84 19.96
N GLU A 870 0.81 -2.90 18.64
CA GLU A 870 0.07 -2.08 17.68
C GLU A 870 -1.06 -2.91 17.07
N GLN A 871 -2.30 -2.55 17.37
CA GLN A 871 -3.48 -3.28 16.86
C GLN A 871 -3.97 -2.76 15.50
N LEU A 872 -3.62 -1.52 15.12
CA LEU A 872 -4.10 -0.89 13.90
C LEU A 872 -3.15 -1.11 12.72
N SER A 873 -3.70 -1.69 11.66
CA SER A 873 -3.06 -1.78 10.35
C SER A 873 -2.82 -0.38 9.75
N GLY A 874 -1.78 -0.24 8.93
CA GLY A 874 -1.49 1.01 8.24
C GLY A 874 -0.10 1.09 7.63
N LYS A 875 0.18 2.23 6.99
CA LYS A 875 1.50 2.52 6.41
C LYS A 875 2.54 2.71 7.52
N ARG A 876 3.73 2.14 7.33
CA ARG A 876 4.88 2.23 8.22
C ARG A 876 6.14 2.55 7.42
N TRP A 877 7.16 3.03 8.11
CA TRP A 877 8.45 3.39 7.54
C TRP A 877 9.56 2.92 8.48
N GLN A 878 10.39 1.98 8.04
CA GLN A 878 11.53 1.46 8.80
C GLN A 878 12.67 1.15 7.83
N ASP A 879 13.91 1.37 8.25
CA ASP A 879 15.10 1.15 7.42
C ASP A 879 15.03 1.83 6.02
N ASN A 880 14.50 3.06 5.98
CA ASN A 880 14.24 3.81 4.73
C ASN A 880 13.32 3.13 3.72
N ILE A 881 12.52 2.16 4.16
CA ILE A 881 11.55 1.43 3.35
C ILE A 881 10.15 1.73 3.87
N SER A 882 9.26 2.09 2.95
CA SER A 882 7.84 2.19 3.22
C SER A 882 7.15 0.85 2.95
N TYR A 883 6.23 0.47 3.82
CA TYR A 883 5.37 -0.71 3.63
C TYR A 883 4.00 -0.50 4.27
N TYR A 884 3.02 -1.31 3.86
CA TYR A 884 1.76 -1.44 4.58
C TYR A 884 1.84 -2.63 5.53
N GLN A 885 1.59 -2.40 6.82
CA GLN A 885 1.53 -3.44 7.83
C GLN A 885 0.07 -3.78 8.12
N GLU A 886 -0.28 -5.05 8.01
CA GLU A 886 -1.57 -5.58 8.45
C GLU A 886 -1.35 -6.46 9.68
N THR A 887 -2.08 -6.15 10.76
CA THR A 887 -2.03 -6.91 11.99
C THR A 887 -3.30 -7.74 12.12
N THR A 888 -3.17 -9.05 12.05
CA THR A 888 -4.26 -10.03 12.25
C THR A 888 -4.01 -10.83 13.53
N ASP A 889 -4.97 -11.62 13.99
CA ASP A 889 -4.80 -12.41 15.22
C ASP A 889 -3.62 -13.39 15.11
N VAL A 890 -3.52 -14.14 14.00
CA VAL A 890 -2.53 -15.20 13.83
C VAL A 890 -1.20 -14.70 13.26
N ALA A 891 -1.21 -13.59 12.51
CA ALA A 891 -0.06 -13.14 11.73
C ALA A 891 0.09 -11.61 11.64
N THR A 892 1.32 -11.16 11.41
CA THR A 892 1.61 -9.81 10.91
C THR A 892 2.03 -9.93 9.44
N ASN A 893 1.33 -9.23 8.55
CA ASN A 893 1.67 -9.16 7.12
C ASN A 893 2.31 -7.80 6.81
N PHE A 894 3.35 -7.82 5.97
CA PHE A 894 4.05 -6.64 5.49
C PHE A 894 4.03 -6.67 3.95
N PHE A 895 3.47 -5.61 3.37
CA PHE A 895 3.33 -5.45 1.93
C PHE A 895 4.27 -4.35 1.45
N PHE A 896 5.31 -4.73 0.71
CA PHE A 896 6.29 -3.83 0.14
C PHE A 896 6.00 -3.62 -1.35
N ASP A 897 5.64 -2.40 -1.73
CA ASP A 897 5.57 -2.03 -3.16
C ASP A 897 6.94 -2.12 -3.82
N PHE A 898 7.99 -1.79 -3.06
CA PHE A 898 9.38 -1.90 -3.48
C PHE A 898 10.27 -2.29 -2.30
N LEU A 899 11.04 -3.36 -2.48
CA LEU A 899 12.09 -3.80 -1.56
C LEU A 899 13.44 -3.69 -2.30
N PRO A 900 14.30 -2.72 -1.96
CA PRO A 900 15.61 -2.57 -2.59
C PRO A 900 16.49 -3.79 -2.30
N LYS A 901 17.55 -3.97 -3.10
CA LYS A 901 18.58 -4.97 -2.81
C LYS A 901 19.34 -4.62 -1.53
N GLY A 902 19.67 -5.62 -0.73
CA GLY A 902 20.46 -5.46 0.48
C GLY A 902 19.97 -6.33 1.63
N THR A 903 20.33 -5.92 2.85
CA THR A 903 19.86 -6.52 4.09
C THR A 903 19.03 -5.49 4.83
N HIS A 904 17.80 -5.87 5.18
CA HIS A 904 16.80 -5.01 5.80
C HIS A 904 16.28 -5.64 7.08
N VAL A 905 16.03 -4.80 8.09
CA VAL A 905 15.57 -5.26 9.41
C VAL A 905 14.21 -4.63 9.72
N PHE A 906 13.23 -5.49 9.95
CA PHE A 906 11.88 -5.10 10.34
C PHE A 906 11.61 -5.55 11.77
N GLU A 907 11.11 -4.65 12.61
CA GLU A 907 10.84 -4.93 14.02
C GLU A 907 9.45 -4.49 14.40
N TYR A 908 8.77 -5.33 15.16
CA TYR A 908 7.52 -4.97 15.81
C TYR A 908 7.42 -5.68 17.16
N THR A 909 6.57 -5.16 18.04
CA THR A 909 6.49 -5.64 19.43
C THR A 909 5.16 -6.32 19.74
N VAL A 910 5.23 -7.31 20.62
CA VAL A 910 4.08 -8.05 21.16
C VAL A 910 4.18 -8.12 22.68
N TRP A 911 3.06 -8.29 23.36
CA TRP A 911 2.98 -8.62 24.78
C TRP A 911 2.76 -10.12 24.95
N ILE A 912 3.36 -10.69 25.99
CA ILE A 912 2.97 -12.03 26.45
C ILE A 912 1.68 -11.91 27.24
N ALA A 913 0.59 -12.49 26.72
CA ALA A 913 -0.73 -12.42 27.34
C ALA A 913 -1.10 -13.68 28.12
N GLN A 914 -0.50 -14.84 27.81
CA GLN A 914 -0.88 -16.13 28.40
C GLN A 914 0.34 -16.97 28.78
N SER A 915 0.26 -17.65 29.92
CA SER A 915 1.26 -18.65 30.34
C SER A 915 1.05 -19.98 29.61
N GLY A 916 2.10 -20.80 29.54
CA GLY A 916 2.07 -22.10 28.87
C GLY A 916 3.19 -22.32 27.84
N THR A 917 3.03 -23.32 26.98
CA THR A 917 3.98 -23.66 25.91
C THR A 917 3.29 -23.57 24.56
N TYR A 918 3.79 -22.69 23.70
CA TYR A 918 3.17 -22.36 22.43
C TYR A 918 4.15 -22.59 21.27
N GLN A 919 3.65 -23.15 20.18
CA GLN A 919 4.38 -23.21 18.92
C GLN A 919 4.39 -21.82 18.29
N ASP A 920 5.58 -21.26 18.10
CA ASP A 920 5.78 -20.05 17.31
C ASP A 920 5.88 -20.40 15.83
N GLY A 921 5.36 -19.52 14.98
CA GLY A 921 5.31 -19.76 13.55
C GLY A 921 6.56 -19.28 12.82
N ILE A 922 6.59 -19.56 11.52
CA ILE A 922 7.64 -19.11 10.60
C ILE A 922 7.37 -17.70 10.06
N ALA A 923 8.43 -16.99 9.72
CA ALA A 923 8.39 -15.87 8.79
C ALA A 923 8.56 -16.38 7.35
N THR A 924 7.70 -15.94 6.44
CA THR A 924 7.74 -16.28 5.00
C THR A 924 7.89 -15.01 4.19
N LEU A 925 8.89 -14.95 3.32
CA LEU A 925 9.15 -13.84 2.41
C LEU A 925 8.98 -14.32 0.97
N GLN A 926 8.25 -13.58 0.14
CA GLN A 926 8.10 -13.89 -1.27
C GLN A 926 7.90 -12.65 -2.13
N CYS A 927 8.55 -12.61 -3.30
CA CYS A 927 8.16 -11.72 -4.37
C CYS A 927 6.90 -12.27 -5.05
N VAL A 928 5.76 -11.62 -4.88
CA VAL A 928 4.49 -12.11 -5.43
C VAL A 928 4.48 -12.01 -6.96
N TYR A 929 5.20 -11.05 -7.52
CA TYR A 929 5.38 -10.88 -8.97
C TYR A 929 6.27 -11.97 -9.60
N ALA A 930 7.24 -12.49 -8.84
CA ALA A 930 8.15 -13.55 -9.26
C ALA A 930 8.27 -14.60 -8.13
N PRO A 931 7.27 -15.51 -8.01
CA PRO A 931 7.11 -16.40 -6.85
C PRO A 931 8.30 -17.32 -6.58
N GLN A 932 9.17 -17.55 -7.58
CA GLN A 932 10.37 -18.37 -7.44
C GLN A 932 11.37 -17.76 -6.44
N TYR A 933 11.27 -16.46 -6.18
CA TYR A 933 11.99 -15.77 -5.11
C TYR A 933 11.17 -15.87 -3.83
N SER A 934 11.40 -16.96 -3.09
CA SER A 934 10.79 -17.21 -1.80
C SER A 934 11.81 -17.71 -0.77
N ALA A 935 11.54 -17.42 0.49
CA ALA A 935 12.28 -17.92 1.64
C ALA A 935 11.37 -18.08 2.86
N ASN A 936 11.78 -18.95 3.78
CA ASN A 936 11.17 -19.03 5.11
C ASN A 936 12.23 -19.15 6.20
N SER A 937 11.90 -18.69 7.41
CA SER A 937 12.71 -18.91 8.61
C SER A 937 12.47 -20.31 9.17
N ASP A 938 13.29 -20.69 10.15
CA ASP A 938 12.97 -21.78 11.08
C ASP A 938 11.74 -21.40 11.93
N ALA A 939 11.02 -22.40 12.43
CA ALA A 939 9.98 -22.19 13.44
C ALA A 939 10.58 -22.18 14.85
N GLY A 940 9.89 -21.54 15.79
CA GLY A 940 10.30 -21.45 17.19
C GLY A 940 9.27 -22.08 18.14
N SER A 941 9.61 -22.12 19.42
CA SER A 941 8.64 -22.39 20.49
C SER A 941 8.86 -21.41 21.63
N VAL A 942 7.79 -21.09 22.36
CA VAL A 942 7.81 -20.13 23.45
C VAL A 942 7.21 -20.80 24.68
N THR A 943 7.97 -20.85 25.77
CA THR A 943 7.51 -21.34 27.07
C THR A 943 7.48 -20.18 28.05
N VAL A 944 6.31 -19.93 28.61
CA VAL A 944 5.99 -18.83 29.53
C VAL A 944 5.56 -19.43 30.86
N GLN A 945 6.11 -18.92 31.95
CA GLN A 945 5.81 -19.36 33.31
C GLN A 945 4.50 -18.81 33.85
#